data_AF-F2Q5U0-F1
#
_entry.id   AF-F2Q5U0-F1
#
_cell.length_a   1.000
_cell.length_b   1.000
_cell.length_c   1.000
_cell.angle_alpha   90.00
_cell.angle_beta   90.00
_cell.angle_gamma   90.00
#
_symmetry.space_group_name_H-M   'P 1'
#
loop_
_entity.id
_entity.type
_entity.pdbx_description
1 polymer ?
#
loop_
_entity_poly.entity_id
_entity_poly.type
_entity_poly.pdbx_seq_one_letter_code
_entity_poly.pdbx_strand_id
1 'polypeptide(L)'
;MGPQGYEVDQKGRVVVPINSFSDGDPSAWPQHSNCVETDATVYLEKLGMQWMKERGEFQQGKTYILDQLPDGYVYWARPRQSRPELVDKFLWGHPSGKYFFSPNRFWPHFLYLMNGGSEPCECEHCGSVRKVSTSRGLPASTQRRPGRASGISRSALNDRIGLKQPGPSKRTRRKKFLAVDAEGNQNVFKELIYQLKADGTLERPVLEESNMDWRAERKLLKNHFTRVRMQHSFFPRLGELVLWYAEPPNGEIKFHWQTQTYQVYSAKEKKFVGIPTWYGGVVTQVPEEPLNLHDAIVETKKGYALNRSGFRIELFPDPNSSNKNMSTQYKYIPLSQIRPLSFWSIYLQGVNTTDFHPSIAHALTITSSFSMLDKYYFEGVWPNASVLCKGVYLGAELLIPGDAVRLMPLDRDGEININRKVTDVLVIDTIEFRLMECDANLQSPLLSQSTTARLLGKVYTLDPKLAFDRSTPLTDSEVTKSFDCTGMREYGLWYLRHEPDKVTEVSLDYVIGRCFESEYMDIMFENVVLDLDLVGVRDARLFGRDADERIAPGKEWFCGDNRLEQLGLESINGIEHSRYDDSRDPRMYRAIMNIINDEAVDADHRDSKIVRQLGRAHEGLIGSRSGYTTFDSAGKHSSMVATALGGEAATPYVNTELVEIDEAEDGDAGSSREIAPSTDSGDELVVVPMHKRQRRH
;
A
#
# COMPACT_ATOMS: atom_id res chain seq x y z
N MET A 1 7.87 -14.10 -54.86
CA MET A 1 6.41 -14.19 -55.07
C MET A 1 5.75 -13.68 -53.80
N GLY A 2 4.82 -12.74 -53.87
CA GLY A 2 4.15 -12.19 -52.68
C GLY A 2 2.78 -12.84 -52.45
N PRO A 3 2.31 -12.96 -51.20
CA PRO A 3 0.97 -13.48 -50.91
C PRO A 3 -0.10 -12.41 -51.17
N GLN A 4 -0.55 -12.31 -52.42
CA GLN A 4 -1.95 -11.98 -52.70
C GLN A 4 -2.78 -13.24 -52.41
N GLY A 5 -3.86 -13.14 -51.62
CA GLY A 5 -4.70 -14.31 -51.37
C GLY A 5 -5.66 -14.26 -50.16
N TYR A 6 -5.50 -13.32 -49.24
CA TYR A 6 -6.44 -13.17 -48.12
C TYR A 6 -7.67 -12.35 -48.52
N GLU A 7 -8.85 -12.84 -48.17
CA GLU A 7 -10.11 -12.11 -48.31
C GLU A 7 -10.18 -10.94 -47.30
N VAL A 8 -11.03 -9.96 -47.58
CA VAL A 8 -11.26 -8.79 -46.71
C VAL A 8 -12.73 -8.75 -46.33
N ASP A 9 -13.01 -8.65 -45.04
CA ASP A 9 -14.38 -8.65 -44.54
C ASP A 9 -15.10 -7.30 -44.72
N GLN A 10 -16.38 -7.27 -44.37
CA GLN A 10 -17.23 -6.09 -44.47
C GLN A 10 -16.78 -4.88 -43.62
N LYS A 11 -15.78 -5.06 -42.73
CA LYS A 11 -15.19 -4.01 -41.89
C LYS A 11 -13.76 -3.64 -42.35
N GLY A 12 -13.30 -4.15 -43.51
CA GLY A 12 -11.98 -3.86 -44.04
C GLY A 12 -10.84 -4.66 -43.39
N ARG A 13 -11.16 -5.69 -42.59
CA ARG A 13 -10.17 -6.53 -41.89
C ARG A 13 -9.76 -7.68 -42.81
N VAL A 14 -8.47 -7.98 -42.83
CA VAL A 14 -7.93 -9.11 -43.61
C VAL A 14 -8.25 -10.41 -42.88
N VAL A 15 -8.99 -11.31 -43.53
CA VAL A 15 -9.41 -12.61 -42.99
C VAL A 15 -8.30 -13.62 -43.19
N VAL A 16 -7.86 -14.24 -42.10
CA VAL A 16 -6.72 -15.16 -42.05
C VAL A 16 -7.22 -16.57 -41.73
N PRO A 17 -7.18 -17.52 -42.68
CA PRO A 17 -7.61 -18.89 -42.43
C PRO A 17 -6.70 -19.61 -41.44
N ILE A 18 -7.30 -20.42 -40.58
CA ILE A 18 -6.59 -21.31 -39.65
C ILE A 18 -6.38 -22.72 -40.24
N ASN A 19 -5.47 -23.48 -39.63
CA ASN A 19 -5.30 -24.91 -39.92
C ASN A 19 -6.51 -25.70 -39.36
N SER A 20 -6.94 -26.76 -40.06
CA SER A 20 -8.05 -27.63 -39.64
C SER A 20 -7.68 -28.62 -38.54
N PHE A 21 -6.41 -28.68 -38.14
CA PHE A 21 -5.99 -29.45 -36.96
C PHE A 21 -6.45 -28.74 -35.67
N SER A 22 -7.31 -29.43 -34.91
CA SER A 22 -7.74 -29.00 -33.58
C SER A 22 -7.78 -30.17 -32.61
N ASP A 23 -7.52 -29.91 -31.33
CA ASP A 23 -7.71 -30.85 -30.23
C ASP A 23 -9.00 -30.57 -29.44
N GLY A 24 -9.87 -29.68 -29.92
CA GLY A 24 -11.06 -29.24 -29.20
C GLY A 24 -12.03 -30.38 -28.84
N ASP A 25 -12.40 -30.47 -27.57
CA ASP A 25 -13.33 -31.45 -27.01
C ASP A 25 -14.66 -30.78 -26.63
N PRO A 26 -15.76 -31.00 -27.38
CA PRO A 26 -17.09 -30.50 -27.04
C PRO A 26 -17.64 -30.98 -25.70
N SER A 27 -17.11 -32.07 -25.11
CA SER A 27 -17.50 -32.50 -23.76
C SER A 27 -16.96 -31.58 -22.66
N ALA A 28 -15.92 -30.79 -22.97
CA ALA A 28 -15.37 -29.75 -22.10
C ALA A 28 -16.14 -28.41 -22.16
N TRP A 29 -17.23 -28.32 -22.94
CA TRP A 29 -18.08 -27.12 -22.99
C TRP A 29 -18.90 -26.96 -21.71
N PRO A 30 -19.25 -25.72 -21.30
CA PRO A 30 -19.99 -25.47 -20.08
C PRO A 30 -21.43 -26.04 -20.15
N GLN A 31 -21.72 -27.05 -19.33
CA GLN A 31 -23.05 -27.69 -19.26
C GLN A 31 -24.06 -26.93 -18.37
N HIS A 32 -23.71 -25.75 -17.86
CA HIS A 32 -24.54 -24.98 -16.93
C HIS A 32 -25.35 -23.89 -17.66
N SER A 33 -26.62 -23.73 -17.29
CA SER A 33 -27.58 -22.81 -17.92
C SER A 33 -27.32 -21.32 -17.66
N ASN A 34 -26.19 -20.96 -17.05
CA ASN A 34 -25.80 -19.59 -16.71
C ASN A 34 -24.64 -19.06 -17.55
N CYS A 35 -24.08 -19.86 -18.45
CA CYS A 35 -23.12 -19.38 -19.44
C CYS A 35 -23.85 -19.13 -20.77
N VAL A 36 -23.48 -18.08 -21.51
CA VAL A 36 -24.11 -17.68 -22.77
C VAL A 36 -23.03 -17.54 -23.84
N GLU A 37 -23.24 -18.15 -25.00
CA GLU A 37 -22.35 -17.99 -26.16
C GLU A 37 -22.25 -16.50 -26.56
N THR A 38 -21.05 -16.04 -26.92
CA THR A 38 -20.78 -14.61 -27.12
C THR A 38 -19.84 -14.39 -28.29
N ASP A 39 -20.05 -13.28 -28.99
CA ASP A 39 -19.22 -12.87 -30.13
C ASP A 39 -17.71 -12.94 -29.82
N ALA A 40 -17.02 -13.80 -30.57
CA ALA A 40 -15.59 -14.04 -30.50
C ALA A 40 -14.76 -13.05 -31.31
N THR A 41 -15.38 -12.12 -32.07
CA THR A 41 -14.70 -11.20 -33.00
C THR A 41 -13.43 -10.56 -32.42
N VAL A 42 -13.49 -9.93 -31.25
CA VAL A 42 -12.34 -9.26 -30.62
C VAL A 42 -11.25 -10.25 -30.16
N TYR A 43 -11.63 -11.51 -29.90
CA TYR A 43 -10.70 -12.59 -29.57
C TYR A 43 -9.96 -13.06 -30.84
N LEU A 44 -10.69 -13.27 -31.94
CA LEU A 44 -10.16 -13.64 -33.25
C LEU A 44 -9.29 -12.54 -33.87
N GLU A 45 -9.60 -11.26 -33.66
CA GLU A 45 -8.74 -10.13 -34.08
C GLU A 45 -7.38 -10.18 -33.38
N LYS A 46 -7.37 -10.41 -32.06
CA LYS A 46 -6.12 -10.46 -31.29
C LYS A 46 -5.24 -11.65 -31.71
N LEU A 47 -5.83 -12.82 -31.91
CA LEU A 47 -5.10 -13.99 -32.42
C LEU A 47 -4.63 -13.78 -33.87
N GLY A 48 -5.46 -13.22 -34.76
CA GLY A 48 -5.09 -12.95 -36.15
C GLY A 48 -3.94 -11.96 -36.27
N MET A 49 -3.95 -10.90 -35.46
CA MET A 49 -2.85 -9.95 -35.34
C MET A 49 -1.55 -10.58 -34.81
N GLN A 50 -1.64 -11.54 -33.88
CA GLN A 50 -0.48 -12.31 -33.38
C GLN A 50 0.03 -13.30 -34.44
N TRP A 51 -0.86 -13.96 -35.18
CA TRP A 51 -0.53 -14.98 -36.18
C TRP A 51 0.12 -14.42 -37.43
N MET A 52 -0.29 -13.23 -37.87
CA MET A 52 0.41 -12.54 -38.96
C MET A 52 1.79 -12.04 -38.54
N LYS A 53 2.00 -11.71 -37.26
CA LYS A 53 3.32 -11.33 -36.74
C LYS A 53 4.26 -12.53 -36.64
N GLU A 54 3.77 -13.66 -36.11
CA GLU A 54 4.54 -14.90 -36.00
C GLU A 54 5.06 -15.38 -37.35
N ARG A 55 4.21 -15.32 -38.39
CA ARG A 55 4.57 -15.70 -39.76
C ARG A 55 5.39 -14.66 -40.53
N GLY A 56 5.66 -13.48 -39.94
CA GLY A 56 6.34 -12.37 -40.60
C GLY A 56 5.54 -11.70 -41.72
N GLU A 57 4.24 -11.98 -41.83
CA GLU A 57 3.33 -11.44 -42.86
C GLU A 57 2.60 -10.15 -42.44
N PHE A 58 2.85 -9.66 -41.22
CA PHE A 58 2.23 -8.47 -40.66
C PHE A 58 2.64 -7.19 -41.40
N GLN A 59 1.64 -6.41 -41.83
CA GLN A 59 1.83 -5.12 -42.50
C GLN A 59 1.30 -3.98 -41.63
N GLN A 60 2.12 -2.95 -41.43
CA GLN A 60 1.75 -1.77 -40.66
C GLN A 60 0.55 -1.06 -41.29
N GLY A 61 -0.45 -0.72 -40.48
CA GLY A 61 -1.70 -0.08 -40.93
C GLY A 61 -2.81 -1.03 -41.38
N LYS A 62 -2.60 -2.36 -41.37
CA LYS A 62 -3.66 -3.36 -41.61
C LYS A 62 -4.13 -4.02 -40.31
N THR A 63 -5.42 -4.35 -40.28
CA THR A 63 -6.07 -5.14 -39.23
C THR A 63 -6.35 -6.55 -39.74
N TYR A 64 -6.16 -7.55 -38.87
CA TYR A 64 -6.26 -8.96 -39.21
C TYR A 64 -7.21 -9.66 -38.25
N ILE A 65 -7.99 -10.61 -38.75
CA ILE A 65 -8.92 -11.44 -37.98
C ILE A 65 -8.82 -12.89 -38.46
N LEU A 66 -8.86 -13.85 -37.55
CA LEU A 66 -9.01 -15.26 -37.93
C LEU A 66 -10.40 -15.52 -38.50
N ASP A 67 -10.50 -16.42 -39.48
CA ASP A 67 -11.78 -16.84 -40.07
C ASP A 67 -12.71 -17.51 -39.06
N GLN A 68 -12.17 -18.33 -38.16
CA GLN A 68 -12.92 -19.03 -37.12
C GLN A 68 -12.06 -19.37 -35.88
N LEU A 69 -12.70 -19.88 -34.83
CA LEU A 69 -12.01 -20.58 -33.73
C LEU A 69 -11.62 -22.00 -34.20
N PRO A 70 -10.56 -22.62 -33.64
CA PRO A 70 -10.26 -24.03 -33.89
C PRO A 70 -11.44 -24.94 -33.54
N ASP A 71 -11.69 -25.97 -34.36
CA ASP A 71 -12.84 -26.86 -34.21
C ASP A 71 -12.96 -27.42 -32.78
N GLY A 72 -14.17 -27.40 -32.21
CA GLY A 72 -14.41 -27.85 -30.84
C GLY A 72 -14.06 -26.83 -29.74
N TYR A 73 -13.56 -25.63 -30.08
CA TYR A 73 -13.46 -24.51 -29.13
C TYR A 73 -14.65 -23.54 -29.25
N VAL A 74 -15.12 -23.02 -28.11
CA VAL A 74 -16.24 -22.05 -28.06
C VAL A 74 -15.96 -20.90 -27.10
N TYR A 75 -16.41 -19.70 -27.46
CA TYR A 75 -16.23 -18.49 -26.67
C TYR A 75 -17.53 -18.11 -25.96
N TRP A 76 -17.55 -18.31 -24.64
CA TRP A 76 -18.75 -18.15 -23.83
C TRP A 76 -18.50 -17.16 -22.71
N ALA A 77 -19.53 -16.38 -22.39
CA ALA A 77 -19.53 -15.41 -21.33
C ALA A 77 -20.35 -15.93 -20.13
N ARG A 78 -19.88 -15.65 -18.91
CA ARG A 78 -20.51 -16.07 -17.65
C ARG A 78 -20.63 -14.87 -16.70
N PRO A 79 -21.82 -14.58 -16.17
CA PRO A 79 -22.01 -13.50 -15.20
C PRO A 79 -21.36 -13.85 -13.86
N ARG A 80 -20.80 -12.84 -13.17
CA ARG A 80 -20.22 -13.01 -11.83
C ARG A 80 -21.30 -13.27 -10.79
N GLN A 81 -21.00 -14.08 -9.79
CA GLN A 81 -21.97 -14.43 -8.74
C GLN A 81 -22.31 -13.25 -7.81
N SER A 82 -21.36 -12.34 -7.58
CA SER A 82 -21.53 -11.13 -6.75
C SER A 82 -22.08 -9.92 -7.49
N ARG A 83 -21.90 -9.87 -8.81
CA ARG A 83 -22.30 -8.77 -9.71
C ARG A 83 -22.75 -9.34 -11.06
N PRO A 84 -24.00 -9.84 -11.19
CA PRO A 84 -24.48 -10.51 -12.39
C PRO A 84 -24.46 -9.66 -13.68
N GLU A 85 -24.39 -8.34 -13.53
CA GLU A 85 -24.22 -7.36 -14.61
C GLU A 85 -22.80 -7.35 -15.21
N LEU A 86 -21.80 -7.87 -14.48
CA LEU A 86 -20.44 -8.05 -14.97
C LEU A 86 -20.26 -9.47 -15.49
N VAL A 87 -19.84 -9.60 -16.75
CA VAL A 87 -19.77 -10.88 -17.46
C VAL A 87 -18.34 -11.14 -17.94
N ASP A 88 -17.71 -12.16 -17.37
CA ASP A 88 -16.37 -12.60 -17.78
C ASP A 88 -16.46 -13.53 -18.99
N LYS A 89 -15.51 -13.42 -19.92
CA LYS A 89 -15.51 -14.17 -21.19
C LYS A 89 -14.36 -15.17 -21.22
N PHE A 90 -14.66 -16.40 -21.66
CA PHE A 90 -13.76 -17.55 -21.56
C PHE A 90 -13.79 -18.37 -22.85
N LEU A 91 -12.62 -18.85 -23.28
CA LEU A 91 -12.50 -19.82 -24.37
C LEU A 91 -12.47 -21.24 -23.78
N TRP A 92 -13.49 -22.03 -24.07
CA TRP A 92 -13.64 -23.43 -23.67
C TRP A 92 -13.30 -24.37 -24.84
N GLY A 93 -13.05 -25.65 -24.54
CA GLY A 93 -12.77 -26.69 -25.55
C GLY A 93 -11.46 -27.46 -25.32
N HIS A 94 -10.58 -27.03 -24.43
CA HIS A 94 -9.30 -27.72 -24.24
C HIS A 94 -9.49 -29.12 -23.58
N PRO A 95 -8.83 -30.19 -24.07
CA PRO A 95 -8.97 -31.59 -23.57
C PRO A 95 -8.80 -31.82 -22.06
N SER A 96 -8.16 -30.90 -21.35
CA SER A 96 -8.02 -30.96 -19.88
C SER A 96 -9.28 -30.56 -19.10
N GLY A 97 -10.36 -30.15 -19.78
CA GLY A 97 -11.57 -29.61 -19.16
C GLY A 97 -11.42 -28.20 -18.58
N LYS A 98 -10.31 -27.52 -18.87
CA LYS A 98 -10.02 -26.14 -18.45
C LYS A 98 -10.27 -25.16 -19.60
N TYR A 99 -10.40 -23.89 -19.24
CA TYR A 99 -10.69 -22.79 -20.16
C TYR A 99 -9.60 -21.71 -20.12
N PHE A 100 -9.46 -20.94 -21.19
CA PHE A 100 -8.51 -19.84 -21.29
C PHE A 100 -9.21 -18.49 -21.04
N PHE A 101 -8.56 -17.65 -20.25
CA PHE A 101 -9.07 -16.34 -19.80
C PHE A 101 -8.73 -15.20 -20.77
N SER A 102 -7.80 -15.40 -21.71
CA SER A 102 -7.40 -14.39 -22.70
C SER A 102 -6.69 -15.02 -23.91
N PRO A 103 -6.66 -14.32 -25.07
CA PRO A 103 -5.92 -14.78 -26.26
C PRO A 103 -4.46 -15.10 -25.96
N ASN A 104 -3.78 -14.27 -25.15
CA ASN A 104 -2.37 -14.44 -24.82
C ASN A 104 -2.07 -15.74 -24.04
N ARG A 105 -3.01 -16.21 -23.19
CA ARG A 105 -2.86 -17.49 -22.48
C ARG A 105 -3.17 -18.69 -23.38
N PHE A 106 -4.05 -18.50 -24.35
CA PHE A 106 -4.32 -19.48 -25.41
C PHE A 106 -3.22 -19.52 -26.47
N TRP A 107 -2.45 -18.45 -26.66
CA TRP A 107 -1.49 -18.28 -27.75
C TRP A 107 -0.50 -19.46 -27.94
N PRO A 108 0.17 -20.00 -26.89
CA PRO A 108 1.05 -21.16 -27.07
C PRO A 108 0.30 -22.44 -27.49
N HIS A 109 -0.98 -22.55 -27.12
CA HIS A 109 -1.84 -23.65 -27.57
C HIS A 109 -2.30 -23.44 -29.01
N PHE A 110 -2.67 -22.22 -29.38
CA PHE A 110 -3.03 -21.87 -30.75
C PHE A 110 -1.88 -22.16 -31.72
N LEU A 111 -0.64 -21.78 -31.37
CA LEU A 111 0.55 -22.12 -32.17
C LEU A 111 0.75 -23.64 -32.31
N TYR A 112 0.57 -24.40 -31.23
CA TYR A 112 0.60 -25.86 -31.27
C TYR A 112 -0.44 -26.44 -32.25
N LEU A 113 -1.67 -25.91 -32.26
CA LEU A 113 -2.71 -26.32 -33.20
C LEU A 113 -2.38 -25.94 -34.65
N MET A 114 -1.92 -24.71 -34.90
CA MET A 114 -1.59 -24.26 -36.24
C MET A 114 -0.43 -25.05 -36.85
N ASN A 115 0.53 -25.48 -36.03
CA ASN A 115 1.65 -26.35 -36.41
C ASN A 115 1.27 -27.84 -36.51
N GLY A 116 -0.02 -28.18 -36.52
CA GLY A 116 -0.51 -29.55 -36.69
C GLY A 116 -0.21 -30.49 -35.51
N GLY A 117 0.02 -29.93 -34.32
CA GLY A 117 0.32 -30.69 -33.11
C GLY A 117 1.70 -31.35 -33.06
N SER A 118 2.62 -30.94 -33.94
CA SER A 118 3.95 -31.54 -34.14
C SER A 118 4.92 -31.34 -32.97
N GLU A 119 5.01 -30.12 -32.44
CA GLU A 119 5.90 -29.73 -31.34
C GLU A 119 5.26 -29.94 -29.95
N PRO A 120 6.02 -29.99 -28.84
CA PRO A 120 5.43 -30.03 -27.50
C PRO A 120 4.70 -28.73 -27.17
N CYS A 121 3.40 -28.80 -26.88
CA CYS A 121 2.63 -27.63 -26.47
C CYS A 121 3.09 -27.08 -25.11
N GLU A 122 3.52 -25.82 -25.09
CA GLU A 122 3.98 -25.10 -23.91
C GLU A 122 2.85 -24.40 -23.14
N CYS A 123 1.58 -24.59 -23.52
CA CYS A 123 0.47 -23.94 -22.85
C CYS A 123 0.29 -24.45 -21.40
N GLU A 124 -0.24 -23.57 -20.55
CA GLU A 124 -0.51 -23.79 -19.13
C GLU A 124 -1.41 -25.00 -18.82
N HIS A 125 -2.19 -25.47 -19.81
CA HIS A 125 -3.08 -26.62 -19.66
C HIS A 125 -2.49 -27.93 -20.20
N CYS A 126 -1.58 -27.87 -21.17
CA CYS A 126 -0.87 -29.03 -21.75
C CYS A 126 0.32 -29.47 -20.89
N GLY A 127 1.08 -28.54 -20.30
CA GLY A 127 2.27 -28.85 -19.51
C GLY A 127 2.01 -29.75 -18.28
N SER A 128 0.76 -29.87 -17.85
CA SER A 128 0.34 -30.77 -16.76
C SER A 128 -0.23 -32.12 -17.23
N VAL A 129 -0.42 -32.35 -18.54
CA VAL A 129 -1.19 -33.50 -19.08
C VAL A 129 -0.40 -34.25 -20.16
N ARG A 130 0.78 -34.78 -19.81
CA ARG A 130 1.48 -35.81 -20.59
C ARG A 130 1.83 -37.03 -19.73
N LYS A 131 0.81 -37.71 -19.20
CA LYS A 131 0.98 -39.03 -18.54
C LYS A 131 -0.20 -40.01 -18.65
N VAL A 132 -1.04 -39.91 -19.69
CA VAL A 132 -2.02 -40.97 -20.03
C VAL A 132 -2.17 -41.12 -21.56
N SER A 133 -1.40 -42.02 -22.19
CA SER A 133 -1.87 -42.83 -23.34
C SER A 133 -0.78 -43.75 -23.92
N THR A 134 -0.87 -45.05 -23.65
CA THR A 134 -0.46 -46.23 -24.47
C THR A 134 -0.61 -47.48 -23.59
N SER A 135 -1.12 -48.62 -24.03
CA SER A 135 -1.91 -48.98 -25.22
C SER A 135 -2.79 -50.19 -24.86
N ARG A 136 -3.82 -50.51 -25.66
CA ARG A 136 -4.67 -51.69 -25.42
C ARG A 136 -3.98 -52.98 -25.88
N GLY A 137 -3.97 -53.99 -25.03
CA GLY A 137 -3.64 -55.39 -25.36
C GLY A 137 -4.35 -56.35 -24.41
N LEU A 138 -5.03 -57.36 -24.96
CA LEU A 138 -5.80 -58.41 -24.28
C LEU A 138 -5.42 -59.77 -24.90
N PRO A 139 -5.71 -60.94 -24.28
CA PRO A 139 -6.00 -61.24 -22.86
C PRO A 139 -5.28 -62.54 -22.36
N ALA A 140 -5.77 -63.08 -21.22
CA ALA A 140 -5.50 -64.40 -20.61
C ALA A 140 -4.34 -64.47 -19.58
N SER A 141 -4.44 -65.15 -18.43
CA SER A 141 -5.52 -66.02 -17.90
C SER A 141 -5.64 -65.98 -16.35
N THR A 142 -6.83 -66.34 -15.85
CA THR A 142 -7.16 -67.04 -14.57
C THR A 142 -6.23 -66.91 -13.33
N GLN A 143 -6.71 -66.67 -12.08
CA GLN A 143 -7.84 -67.34 -11.39
C GLN A 143 -8.54 -66.51 -10.27
N ARG A 144 -9.89 -66.56 -10.31
CA ARG A 144 -10.89 -66.71 -9.21
C ARG A 144 -10.65 -66.15 -7.77
N ARG A 145 -11.49 -65.15 -7.41
CA ARG A 145 -12.61 -65.12 -6.40
C ARG A 145 -12.61 -66.09 -5.18
N PRO A 146 -13.29 -65.78 -4.04
CA PRO A 146 -14.44 -64.86 -3.82
C PRO A 146 -14.27 -63.85 -2.65
N GLY A 147 -15.17 -62.92 -2.31
CA GLY A 147 -16.47 -62.50 -2.85
C GLY A 147 -17.49 -62.21 -1.73
N ARG A 148 -17.98 -60.95 -1.59
CA ARG A 148 -19.21 -60.63 -0.82
C ARG A 148 -19.85 -59.31 -1.29
N ALA A 149 -21.14 -59.14 -0.98
CA ALA A 149 -22.06 -58.30 -1.74
C ALA A 149 -22.23 -56.85 -1.22
N SER A 150 -22.69 -55.98 -2.13
CA SER A 150 -23.20 -54.63 -1.85
C SER A 150 -24.51 -54.67 -1.06
N GLY A 151 -24.76 -53.69 -0.19
CA GLY A 151 -26.03 -53.62 0.54
C GLY A 151 -26.21 -52.44 1.50
N ILE A 152 -26.67 -51.30 0.95
CA ILE A 152 -27.61 -50.34 1.56
C ILE A 152 -27.15 -49.52 2.79
N SER A 153 -27.52 -48.25 2.78
CA SER A 153 -27.36 -47.28 3.87
C SER A 153 -28.68 -47.05 4.61
N ARG A 154 -28.66 -46.97 5.95
CA ARG A 154 -29.16 -45.84 6.77
C ARG A 154 -29.41 -46.22 8.23
N SER A 155 -29.43 -45.17 9.06
CA SER A 155 -30.05 -45.05 10.39
C SER A 155 -29.34 -45.67 11.59
N ALA A 156 -28.74 -44.77 12.36
CA ALA A 156 -28.83 -44.67 13.81
C ALA A 156 -29.60 -45.78 14.56
N LEU A 157 -28.86 -46.58 15.34
CA LEU A 157 -29.18 -46.88 16.73
C LEU A 157 -27.90 -47.24 17.50
N ASN A 158 -27.84 -46.85 18.78
CA ASN A 158 -26.82 -47.09 19.82
C ASN A 158 -25.99 -45.86 20.21
N ASP A 159 -26.70 -44.94 20.85
CA ASP A 159 -26.10 -44.19 21.94
C ASP A 159 -26.13 -45.04 23.23
N ARG A 160 -25.15 -44.82 24.12
CA ARG A 160 -24.98 -45.36 25.49
C ARG A 160 -24.33 -46.76 25.71
N ILE A 161 -23.52 -46.74 26.77
CA ILE A 161 -22.86 -47.85 27.51
C ILE A 161 -21.56 -48.41 26.91
N GLY A 162 -20.44 -47.90 27.44
CA GLY A 162 -19.45 -48.77 28.08
C GLY A 162 -18.17 -49.13 27.32
N LEU A 163 -17.06 -48.57 27.78
CA LEU A 163 -15.74 -49.22 27.84
C LEU A 163 -15.18 -49.82 26.54
N LYS A 164 -14.44 -49.01 25.77
CA LYS A 164 -13.28 -49.50 25.01
C LYS A 164 -12.04 -48.66 25.27
N GLN A 165 -10.92 -49.35 25.36
CA GLN A 165 -9.61 -48.90 25.81
C GLN A 165 -9.01 -47.80 24.91
N PRO A 166 -8.04 -46.99 25.41
CA PRO A 166 -7.37 -45.99 24.59
C PRO A 166 -6.57 -46.66 23.48
N GLY A 167 -7.05 -46.55 22.24
CA GLY A 167 -6.21 -46.77 21.06
C GLY A 167 -5.03 -45.79 21.06
N PRO A 168 -3.89 -46.16 20.44
CA PRO A 168 -2.69 -45.33 20.47
C PRO A 168 -3.02 -43.93 19.94
N SER A 169 -2.50 -42.91 20.62
CA SER A 169 -2.89 -41.53 20.39
C SER A 169 -2.82 -41.19 18.89
N LYS A 170 -3.89 -40.58 18.37
CA LYS A 170 -3.72 -39.65 17.25
C LYS A 170 -2.59 -38.72 17.68
N ARG A 171 -1.45 -38.76 16.98
CA ARG A 171 -0.37 -37.78 17.18
C ARG A 171 -1.03 -36.40 17.10
N THR A 172 -1.25 -35.78 18.24
CA THR A 172 -1.63 -34.37 18.32
C THR A 172 -0.50 -33.66 17.62
N ARG A 173 -0.76 -33.14 16.41
CA ARG A 173 0.15 -32.19 15.77
C ARG A 173 0.40 -31.13 16.83
N ARG A 174 1.63 -31.07 17.37
CA ARG A 174 2.04 -29.95 18.21
C ARG A 174 1.74 -28.70 17.39
N LYS A 175 0.85 -27.84 17.91
CA LYS A 175 0.60 -26.55 17.25
C LYS A 175 1.95 -25.82 17.21
N LYS A 176 2.36 -25.33 16.04
CA LYS A 176 3.64 -24.61 15.86
C LYS A 176 3.69 -23.36 16.76
N PHE A 177 2.54 -22.72 16.92
CA PHE A 177 2.30 -21.54 17.74
C PHE A 177 1.28 -21.84 18.85
N LEU A 178 1.36 -21.12 19.96
CA LEU A 178 0.40 -21.16 21.07
C LEU A 178 -0.91 -20.46 20.67
N ALA A 179 -0.81 -19.34 19.95
CA ALA A 179 -1.94 -18.60 19.38
C ALA A 179 -1.73 -18.38 17.88
N VAL A 180 -2.83 -18.36 17.13
CA VAL A 180 -2.84 -18.08 15.68
C VAL A 180 -3.86 -17.00 15.35
N ASP A 181 -3.58 -16.20 14.33
CA ASP A 181 -4.50 -15.20 13.80
C ASP A 181 -5.55 -15.81 12.84
N ALA A 182 -6.37 -14.97 12.20
CA ALA A 182 -7.41 -15.40 11.27
C ALA A 182 -6.86 -16.02 9.96
N GLU A 183 -5.65 -15.63 9.55
CA GLU A 183 -4.94 -16.20 8.39
C GLU A 183 -4.17 -17.48 8.76
N GLY A 184 -3.98 -17.68 10.06
CA GLY A 184 -3.29 -18.78 10.70
C GLY A 184 -1.77 -18.63 10.78
N ASN A 185 -1.27 -17.40 10.81
CA ASN A 185 0.10 -17.05 11.21
C ASN A 185 0.20 -17.01 12.75
N GLN A 186 1.39 -16.73 13.31
CA GLN A 186 1.56 -16.58 14.76
C GLN A 186 0.89 -15.30 15.27
N ASN A 187 0.00 -15.40 16.25
CA ASN A 187 -0.55 -14.22 16.92
C ASN A 187 0.41 -13.75 18.03
N VAL A 188 1.46 -13.02 17.63
CA VAL A 188 2.59 -12.61 18.49
C VAL A 188 2.11 -11.85 19.73
N PHE A 189 1.19 -10.89 19.60
CA PHE A 189 0.69 -10.12 20.74
C PHE A 189 -0.04 -10.98 21.77
N LYS A 190 -0.86 -11.94 21.33
CA LYS A 190 -1.56 -12.86 22.23
C LYS A 190 -0.60 -13.79 22.97
N GLU A 191 0.49 -14.20 22.32
CA GLU A 191 1.55 -15.00 22.97
C GLU A 191 2.39 -14.18 23.96
N LEU A 192 2.73 -12.92 23.64
CA LEU A 192 3.43 -12.01 24.55
C LEU A 192 2.61 -11.73 25.81
N ILE A 193 1.30 -11.52 25.68
CA ILE A 193 0.39 -11.34 26.83
C ILE A 193 0.28 -12.61 27.68
N TYR A 194 0.23 -13.79 27.05
CA TYR A 194 0.26 -15.06 27.78
C TYR A 194 1.58 -15.27 28.54
N GLN A 195 2.72 -14.92 27.93
CA GLN A 195 4.03 -14.95 28.57
C GLN A 195 4.13 -13.93 29.71
N LEU A 196 3.65 -12.70 29.53
CA LEU A 196 3.59 -11.69 30.59
C LEU A 196 2.83 -12.17 31.83
N LYS A 197 1.75 -12.92 31.66
CA LYS A 197 1.02 -13.53 32.79
C LYS A 197 1.84 -14.61 33.52
N ALA A 198 2.67 -15.36 32.80
CA ALA A 198 3.48 -16.42 33.36
C ALA A 198 4.74 -15.88 34.06
N ASP A 199 5.40 -14.91 33.45
CA ASP A 199 6.68 -14.35 33.89
C ASP A 199 6.51 -13.14 34.84
N GLY A 200 5.32 -12.53 34.88
CA GLY A 200 4.96 -11.37 35.70
C GLY A 200 5.45 -10.02 35.17
N THR A 201 6.62 -10.01 34.51
CA THR A 201 7.19 -8.86 33.81
C THR A 201 7.83 -9.34 32.50
N LEU A 202 7.66 -8.58 31.42
CA LEU A 202 8.18 -8.96 30.10
C LEU A 202 8.60 -7.71 29.32
N GLU A 203 9.80 -7.73 28.73
CA GLU A 203 10.34 -6.69 27.84
C GLU A 203 11.02 -7.38 26.64
N ARG A 204 10.47 -7.25 25.43
CA ARG A 204 10.99 -7.90 24.21
C ARG A 204 10.68 -7.11 22.92
N PRO A 205 11.55 -7.18 21.90
CA PRO A 205 11.20 -6.70 20.56
C PRO A 205 10.04 -7.51 19.97
N VAL A 206 9.16 -6.85 19.20
CA VAL A 206 8.08 -7.49 18.47
C VAL A 206 8.60 -7.93 17.10
N LEU A 207 8.55 -9.23 16.82
CA LEU A 207 9.00 -9.84 15.57
C LEU A 207 7.91 -10.76 15.04
N GLU A 208 7.28 -10.41 13.92
CA GLU A 208 6.26 -11.24 13.27
C GLU A 208 6.88 -12.06 12.13
N GLU A 209 7.89 -12.85 12.45
CA GLU A 209 8.68 -13.57 11.43
C GLU A 209 7.92 -14.64 10.64
N SER A 210 6.73 -15.04 11.08
CA SER A 210 5.83 -15.91 10.31
C SER A 210 4.91 -15.17 9.34
N ASN A 211 4.83 -13.83 9.45
CA ASN A 211 3.97 -12.97 8.64
C ASN A 211 4.75 -12.43 7.43
N MET A 212 4.25 -12.70 6.22
CA MET A 212 4.93 -12.28 4.99
C MET A 212 4.83 -10.78 4.75
N ASP A 213 3.69 -10.15 5.04
CA ASP A 213 3.51 -8.70 4.83
C ASP A 213 4.45 -7.93 5.77
N TRP A 214 4.48 -8.31 7.06
CA TRP A 214 5.43 -7.75 8.02
C TRP A 214 6.87 -7.86 7.53
N ARG A 215 7.29 -9.02 7.01
CA ARG A 215 8.66 -9.19 6.48
C ARG A 215 8.94 -8.36 5.23
N ALA A 216 8.01 -8.34 4.27
CA ALA A 216 8.10 -7.49 3.09
C ALA A 216 8.26 -6.02 3.51
N GLU A 217 7.58 -5.60 4.58
CA GLU A 217 7.50 -4.22 5.03
C GLU A 217 8.72 -3.59 5.68
N ARG A 218 9.64 -4.40 6.21
CA ARG A 218 10.73 -3.88 7.06
C ARG A 218 11.62 -2.87 6.33
N LYS A 219 11.89 -3.08 5.03
CA LYS A 219 12.79 -2.19 4.26
C LYS A 219 12.13 -0.84 4.00
N LEU A 220 10.90 -0.79 3.48
CA LEU A 220 10.31 0.51 3.18
C LEU A 220 9.75 1.27 4.36
N LEU A 221 9.25 0.63 5.43
CA LEU A 221 8.83 1.42 6.59
C LEU A 221 10.00 2.25 7.12
N LYS A 222 11.21 1.67 7.18
CA LYS A 222 12.44 2.39 7.47
C LYS A 222 12.71 3.54 6.49
N ASN A 223 12.61 3.31 5.18
CA ASN A 223 12.83 4.35 4.17
C ASN A 223 11.78 5.46 4.21
N HIS A 224 10.52 5.10 4.47
CA HIS A 224 9.38 6.00 4.60
C HIS A 224 9.59 6.94 5.78
N PHE A 225 9.84 6.40 6.98
CA PHE A 225 10.15 7.22 8.17
C PHE A 225 11.40 8.09 7.96
N THR A 226 12.43 7.56 7.28
CA THR A 226 13.64 8.35 6.94
C THR A 226 13.30 9.52 6.03
N ARG A 227 12.50 9.30 4.97
CA ARG A 227 12.07 10.35 4.04
C ARG A 227 11.18 11.40 4.73
N VAL A 228 10.21 10.96 5.52
CA VAL A 228 9.28 11.85 6.24
C VAL A 228 10.02 12.78 7.21
N ARG A 229 11.08 12.29 7.88
CA ARG A 229 11.94 13.12 8.75
C ARG A 229 12.84 14.12 8.03
N MET A 230 13.05 13.97 6.72
CA MET A 230 13.80 14.92 5.89
C MET A 230 12.87 15.86 5.11
N GLN A 231 11.57 15.84 5.40
CA GLN A 231 10.53 16.59 4.69
C GLN A 231 9.89 17.60 5.64
N HIS A 232 9.43 18.72 5.08
CA HIS A 232 8.69 19.71 5.84
C HIS A 232 7.43 19.11 6.47
N SER A 233 7.10 19.57 7.67
CA SER A 233 6.05 18.97 8.49
C SER A 233 4.66 19.17 7.89
N PHE A 234 4.44 20.23 7.08
CA PHE A 234 3.20 20.48 6.34
C PHE A 234 3.06 19.67 5.05
N PHE A 235 4.10 18.97 4.58
CA PHE A 235 3.98 18.12 3.40
C PHE A 235 3.03 16.94 3.70
N PRO A 236 2.05 16.66 2.81
CA PRO A 236 1.16 15.52 2.98
C PRO A 236 1.92 14.20 3.02
N ARG A 237 1.72 13.43 4.07
CA ARG A 237 2.33 12.11 4.25
C ARG A 237 1.43 11.04 3.60
N LEU A 238 2.02 9.89 3.32
CA LEU A 238 1.28 8.77 2.76
C LEU A 238 0.17 8.32 3.74
N GLY A 239 -1.01 8.00 3.23
CA GLY A 239 -2.16 7.61 4.04
C GLY A 239 -2.88 8.74 4.77
N GLU A 240 -2.44 9.99 4.65
CA GLU A 240 -3.12 11.15 5.25
C GLU A 240 -4.37 11.54 4.47
N LEU A 241 -5.31 12.21 5.16
CA LEU A 241 -6.46 12.87 4.53
C LEU A 241 -6.18 14.36 4.35
N VAL A 242 -6.55 14.88 3.18
CA VAL A 242 -6.32 16.26 2.77
C VAL A 242 -7.54 16.84 2.08
N LEU A 243 -7.64 18.18 2.09
CA LEU A 243 -8.45 18.90 1.12
C LEU A 243 -7.64 19.10 -0.16
N TRP A 244 -8.30 18.95 -1.30
CA TRP A 244 -7.70 19.21 -2.60
C TRP A 244 -8.72 19.75 -3.59
N TYR A 245 -8.25 20.37 -4.66
CA TYR A 245 -9.06 20.78 -5.80
C TYR A 245 -8.38 20.39 -7.12
N ALA A 246 -9.16 20.31 -8.18
CA ALA A 246 -8.77 19.60 -9.40
C ALA A 246 -8.86 20.45 -10.69
N GLU A 247 -9.05 21.76 -10.51
CA GLU A 247 -9.13 22.75 -11.59
C GLU A 247 -7.71 23.06 -12.14
N PRO A 248 -7.57 23.61 -13.36
CA PRO A 248 -6.25 23.86 -13.94
C PRO A 248 -5.36 24.74 -13.04
N PRO A 249 -4.04 24.48 -12.94
CA PRO A 249 -3.12 25.14 -11.99
C PRO A 249 -2.78 26.61 -12.34
N ASN A 250 -3.68 27.34 -13.00
CA ASN A 250 -3.48 28.69 -13.52
C ASN A 250 -3.72 29.81 -12.48
N GLY A 251 -3.48 29.51 -11.20
CA GLY A 251 -3.68 30.47 -10.11
C GLY A 251 -3.30 29.95 -8.73
N GLU A 252 -3.20 30.89 -7.81
CA GLU A 252 -2.84 30.71 -6.40
C GLU A 252 -4.10 30.81 -5.54
N ILE A 253 -4.23 30.00 -4.49
CA ILE A 253 -5.35 30.13 -3.54
C ILE A 253 -5.10 31.33 -2.62
N LYS A 254 -5.94 32.37 -2.72
CA LYS A 254 -5.90 33.54 -1.85
C LYS A 254 -7.25 33.82 -1.22
N PHE A 255 -7.22 34.47 -0.06
CA PHE A 255 -8.43 34.96 0.59
C PHE A 255 -9.00 36.18 -0.15
N HIS A 256 -10.28 36.14 -0.50
CA HIS A 256 -10.98 37.23 -1.17
C HIS A 256 -11.86 38.00 -0.18
N TRP A 257 -11.33 39.11 0.36
CA TRP A 257 -11.97 39.92 1.40
C TRP A 257 -13.41 40.36 1.12
N GLN A 258 -13.79 40.54 -0.14
CA GLN A 258 -15.14 41.04 -0.51
C GLN A 258 -16.21 39.95 -0.39
N THR A 259 -15.87 38.68 -0.65
CA THR A 259 -16.78 37.53 -0.50
C THR A 259 -16.49 36.72 0.77
N GLN A 260 -15.41 37.05 1.48
CA GLN A 260 -14.90 36.34 2.65
C GLN A 260 -14.62 34.85 2.40
N THR A 261 -14.23 34.47 1.18
CA THR A 261 -13.97 33.09 0.76
C THR A 261 -12.56 32.92 0.20
N TYR A 262 -11.99 31.72 0.30
CA TYR A 262 -10.77 31.35 -0.42
C TYR A 262 -11.08 31.07 -1.89
N GLN A 263 -10.31 31.67 -2.79
CA GLN A 263 -10.55 31.65 -4.24
C GLN A 263 -9.25 31.50 -5.02
N VAL A 264 -9.36 30.96 -6.24
CA VAL A 264 -8.25 30.90 -7.20
C VAL A 264 -7.99 32.30 -7.75
N TYR A 265 -6.83 32.86 -7.47
CA TYR A 265 -6.36 34.13 -8.01
C TYR A 265 -5.43 33.89 -9.21
N SER A 266 -5.82 34.38 -10.39
CA SER A 266 -4.98 34.32 -11.58
C SER A 266 -4.04 35.53 -11.62
N ALA A 267 -2.75 35.32 -11.34
CA ALA A 267 -1.74 36.37 -11.46
C ALA A 267 -1.61 36.92 -12.90
N LYS A 268 -1.88 36.07 -13.91
CA LYS A 268 -1.87 36.45 -15.33
C LYS A 268 -3.02 37.40 -15.69
N GLU A 269 -4.22 37.12 -15.20
CA GLU A 269 -5.43 37.92 -15.47
C GLU A 269 -5.70 39.00 -14.41
N LYS A 270 -4.88 39.04 -13.35
CA LYS A 270 -4.94 39.95 -12.19
C LYS A 270 -6.32 40.00 -11.52
N LYS A 271 -7.02 38.87 -11.47
CA LYS A 271 -8.36 38.74 -10.89
C LYS A 271 -8.56 37.41 -10.18
N PHE A 272 -9.55 37.37 -9.31
CA PHE A 272 -10.12 36.12 -8.81
C PHE A 272 -10.95 35.44 -9.90
N VAL A 273 -10.80 34.13 -10.03
CA VAL A 273 -11.49 33.27 -11.00
C VAL A 273 -12.78 32.72 -10.39
N GLY A 274 -12.73 32.35 -9.10
CA GLY A 274 -13.86 31.81 -8.35
C GLY A 274 -13.40 30.98 -7.15
N ILE A 275 -14.38 30.46 -6.41
CA ILE A 275 -14.16 29.46 -5.35
C ILE A 275 -13.90 28.12 -6.05
N PRO A 276 -12.78 27.42 -5.77
CA PRO A 276 -12.52 26.12 -6.37
C PRO A 276 -13.44 25.05 -5.79
N THR A 277 -13.73 24.02 -6.57
CA THR A 277 -14.42 22.82 -6.06
C THR A 277 -13.46 22.01 -5.19
N TRP A 278 -13.65 22.07 -3.88
CA TRP A 278 -12.88 21.31 -2.90
C TRP A 278 -13.42 19.87 -2.75
N TYR A 279 -12.49 18.95 -2.49
CA TYR A 279 -12.73 17.53 -2.27
C TYR A 279 -11.94 17.06 -1.05
N GLY A 280 -12.54 16.18 -0.23
CA GLY A 280 -11.78 15.32 0.68
C GLY A 280 -11.15 14.16 -0.09
N GLY A 281 -9.90 13.81 0.23
CA GLY A 281 -9.21 12.69 -0.41
C GLY A 281 -8.06 12.12 0.42
N VAL A 282 -7.66 10.89 0.10
CA VAL A 282 -6.54 10.18 0.75
C VAL A 282 -5.28 10.23 -0.11
N VAL A 283 -4.14 10.54 0.50
CA VAL A 283 -2.84 10.54 -0.15
C VAL A 283 -2.37 9.10 -0.33
N THR A 284 -2.38 8.62 -1.57
CA THR A 284 -1.98 7.24 -1.94
C THR A 284 -0.58 7.16 -2.55
N GLN A 285 0.00 8.31 -2.87
CA GLN A 285 1.38 8.47 -3.32
C GLN A 285 1.84 9.89 -3.00
N VAL A 286 3.11 9.98 -2.65
CA VAL A 286 3.87 11.24 -2.57
C VAL A 286 4.89 11.32 -3.73
N PRO A 287 5.34 12.51 -4.12
CA PRO A 287 6.35 12.70 -5.16
C PRO A 287 7.66 11.90 -4.94
N GLU A 288 8.28 11.52 -6.05
CA GLU A 288 9.65 10.99 -6.09
C GLU A 288 10.70 12.11 -6.11
N GLU A 289 10.34 13.27 -6.66
CA GLU A 289 11.18 14.48 -6.68
C GLU A 289 11.05 15.24 -5.35
N PRO A 290 12.14 15.77 -4.77
CA PRO A 290 12.06 16.64 -3.60
C PRO A 290 11.16 17.86 -3.84
N LEU A 291 10.34 18.17 -2.85
CA LEU A 291 9.50 19.37 -2.82
C LEU A 291 10.23 20.48 -2.04
N ASN A 292 9.96 21.72 -2.41
CA ASN A 292 10.39 22.90 -1.68
C ASN A 292 9.16 23.68 -1.16
N LEU A 293 9.38 24.67 -0.29
CA LEU A 293 8.28 25.45 0.28
C LEU A 293 7.43 26.18 -0.76
N HIS A 294 8.04 26.68 -1.84
CA HIS A 294 7.32 27.44 -2.87
C HIS A 294 6.29 26.59 -3.63
N ASP A 295 6.49 25.27 -3.72
CA ASP A 295 5.53 24.33 -4.30
C ASP A 295 4.15 24.36 -3.63
N ALA A 296 4.06 24.83 -2.37
CA ALA A 296 2.79 25.00 -1.66
C ALA A 296 1.91 26.13 -2.22
N ILE A 297 2.54 27.09 -2.90
CA ILE A 297 1.92 28.29 -3.47
C ILE A 297 1.66 28.08 -4.96
N VAL A 298 2.73 27.75 -5.70
CA VAL A 298 2.75 27.57 -7.16
C VAL A 298 3.73 26.44 -7.48
N GLU A 299 3.35 25.56 -8.40
CA GLU A 299 4.20 24.44 -8.84
C GLU A 299 5.53 24.97 -9.44
N THR A 300 6.67 24.59 -8.85
CA THR A 300 7.97 24.93 -9.47
C THR A 300 8.20 24.07 -10.72
N LYS A 301 9.07 24.51 -11.62
CA LYS A 301 9.49 23.65 -12.75
C LYS A 301 10.06 22.32 -12.23
N LYS A 302 9.39 21.21 -12.58
CA LYS A 302 9.77 19.84 -12.19
C LYS A 302 10.59 19.13 -13.27
N GLY A 303 11.43 18.20 -12.85
CA GLY A 303 12.18 17.32 -13.75
C GLY A 303 11.34 16.17 -14.32
N TYR A 304 10.33 15.73 -13.56
CA TYR A 304 9.43 14.66 -13.98
C TYR A 304 8.00 15.15 -14.27
N ALA A 305 7.28 14.34 -15.06
CA ALA A 305 5.83 14.50 -15.26
C ALA A 305 5.06 14.30 -13.94
N LEU A 306 3.86 14.90 -13.88
CA LEU A 306 3.04 15.02 -12.67
C LEU A 306 2.70 13.69 -11.98
N ASN A 307 2.76 12.56 -12.70
CA ASN A 307 2.58 11.23 -12.13
C ASN A 307 3.75 10.74 -11.25
N ARG A 308 4.88 11.45 -11.25
CA ARG A 308 6.08 11.20 -10.42
C ARG A 308 6.48 12.42 -9.58
N SER A 309 6.20 13.64 -10.04
CA SER A 309 6.48 14.89 -9.32
C SER A 309 5.30 15.44 -8.51
N GLY A 310 4.08 14.92 -8.71
CA GLY A 310 2.87 15.24 -7.95
C GLY A 310 2.40 14.13 -7.01
N PHE A 311 1.35 14.42 -6.25
CA PHE A 311 0.69 13.48 -5.34
C PHE A 311 -0.45 12.77 -6.06
N ARG A 312 -0.63 11.46 -5.80
CA ARG A 312 -1.85 10.74 -6.21
C ARG A 312 -2.84 10.75 -5.06
N ILE A 313 -3.99 11.38 -5.29
CA ILE A 313 -5.07 11.48 -4.31
C ILE A 313 -6.29 10.75 -4.83
N GLU A 314 -6.82 9.82 -4.02
CA GLU A 314 -8.11 9.15 -4.25
C GLU A 314 -9.22 9.92 -3.53
N LEU A 315 -10.40 10.06 -4.17
CA LEU A 315 -11.56 10.65 -3.52
C LEU A 315 -12.00 9.79 -2.33
N PHE A 316 -12.23 10.43 -1.19
CA PHE A 316 -12.57 9.68 0.01
C PHE A 316 -14.04 9.20 -0.04
N PRO A 317 -14.31 7.88 0.01
CA PRO A 317 -15.66 7.33 0.07
C PRO A 317 -16.23 7.47 1.48
N ASP A 318 -17.54 7.27 1.61
CA ASP A 318 -18.20 7.09 2.90
C ASP A 318 -17.57 5.91 3.67
N PRO A 319 -17.01 6.11 4.89
CA PRO A 319 -16.42 5.03 5.68
C PRO A 319 -17.45 4.01 6.17
N ASN A 320 -18.70 4.43 6.42
CA ASN A 320 -19.78 3.56 6.93
C ASN A 320 -20.44 2.75 5.80
N SER A 321 -20.53 3.32 4.59
CA SER A 321 -21.13 2.64 3.44
C SER A 321 -20.29 1.46 2.93
N SER A 322 -20.94 0.41 2.45
CA SER A 322 -20.29 -0.66 1.67
C SER A 322 -19.97 -0.26 0.22
N ASN A 323 -20.47 0.89 -0.25
CA ASN A 323 -20.17 1.39 -1.59
C ASN A 323 -18.91 2.25 -1.59
N LYS A 324 -17.76 1.63 -1.89
CA LYS A 324 -16.46 2.32 -1.96
C LYS A 324 -16.11 2.89 -3.34
N ASN A 325 -17.05 2.98 -4.29
CA ASN A 325 -16.76 3.38 -5.68
C ASN A 325 -16.00 4.71 -5.82
N MET A 326 -16.11 5.63 -4.86
CA MET A 326 -15.36 6.90 -4.89
C MET A 326 -13.84 6.71 -4.77
N SER A 327 -13.33 5.71 -4.04
CA SER A 327 -11.87 5.49 -3.93
C SER A 327 -11.22 5.08 -5.27
N THR A 328 -12.00 4.60 -6.23
CA THR A 328 -11.50 4.32 -7.60
C THR A 328 -11.20 5.59 -8.40
N GLN A 329 -11.73 6.74 -7.98
CA GLN A 329 -11.54 8.03 -8.64
C GLN A 329 -10.33 8.74 -8.03
N TYR A 330 -9.28 8.92 -8.84
CA TYR A 330 -8.05 9.58 -8.41
C TYR A 330 -7.60 10.65 -9.39
N LYS A 331 -6.78 11.57 -8.90
CA LYS A 331 -5.98 12.48 -9.75
C LYS A 331 -4.55 12.59 -9.23
N TYR A 332 -3.67 12.96 -10.14
CA TYR A 332 -2.33 13.45 -9.85
C TYR A 332 -2.37 14.97 -9.83
N ILE A 333 -1.90 15.58 -8.74
CA ILE A 333 -1.91 17.05 -8.57
C ILE A 333 -0.62 17.54 -7.88
N PRO A 334 -0.17 18.79 -8.13
CA PRO A 334 0.96 19.38 -7.43
C PRO A 334 0.59 19.79 -6.00
N LEU A 335 1.59 20.04 -5.16
CA LEU A 335 1.41 20.46 -3.76
C LEU A 335 0.55 21.72 -3.63
N SER A 336 0.65 22.65 -4.59
CA SER A 336 -0.10 23.91 -4.62
C SER A 336 -1.61 23.73 -4.59
N GLN A 337 -2.11 22.55 -4.96
CA GLN A 337 -3.53 22.18 -4.98
C GLN A 337 -4.01 21.41 -3.75
N ILE A 338 -3.14 21.19 -2.74
CA ILE A 338 -3.41 20.38 -1.54
C ILE A 338 -3.38 21.27 -0.30
N ARG A 339 -4.31 21.07 0.63
CA ARG A 339 -4.30 21.71 1.96
C ARG A 339 -4.52 20.68 3.07
N PRO A 340 -3.87 20.82 4.24
CA PRO A 340 -4.12 19.96 5.39
C PRO A 340 -5.60 19.97 5.78
N LEU A 341 -6.20 18.81 6.03
CA LEU A 341 -7.62 18.70 6.39
C LEU A 341 -7.92 19.36 7.75
N SER A 342 -6.93 19.53 8.62
CA SER A 342 -7.03 20.29 9.88
C SER A 342 -7.58 21.71 9.66
N PHE A 343 -7.17 22.39 8.57
CA PHE A 343 -7.65 23.73 8.22
C PHE A 343 -8.98 23.77 7.43
N TRP A 344 -9.77 22.69 7.42
CA TRP A 344 -10.98 22.60 6.57
C TRP A 344 -11.96 23.76 6.76
N SER A 345 -12.19 24.18 8.01
CA SER A 345 -13.16 25.23 8.34
C SER A 345 -12.74 26.60 7.83
N ILE A 346 -11.43 26.81 7.60
CA ILE A 346 -10.87 28.06 7.06
C ILE A 346 -10.96 28.06 5.53
N TYR A 347 -10.49 27.01 4.87
CA TYR A 347 -10.53 26.93 3.40
C TYR A 347 -11.94 26.84 2.82
N LEU A 348 -12.90 26.35 3.60
CA LEU A 348 -14.32 26.28 3.25
C LEU A 348 -15.16 27.40 3.88
N GLN A 349 -14.56 28.38 4.56
CA GLN A 349 -15.35 29.48 5.14
C GLN A 349 -16.09 30.26 4.04
N GLY A 350 -17.32 30.68 4.33
CA GLY A 350 -18.18 31.41 3.39
C GLY A 350 -18.78 30.55 2.26
N VAL A 351 -18.43 29.27 2.18
CA VAL A 351 -19.09 28.29 1.30
C VAL A 351 -20.22 27.62 2.09
N ASN A 352 -21.39 27.42 1.46
CA ASN A 352 -22.50 26.74 2.10
C ASN A 352 -22.20 25.24 2.24
N THR A 353 -22.54 24.63 3.39
CA THR A 353 -22.30 23.21 3.64
C THR A 353 -23.07 22.29 2.68
N THR A 354 -24.16 22.77 2.08
CA THR A 354 -24.89 22.06 1.01
C THR A 354 -24.09 21.94 -0.29
N ASP A 355 -23.09 22.82 -0.48
CA ASP A 355 -22.30 22.92 -1.70
C ASP A 355 -20.95 22.18 -1.55
N PHE A 356 -20.69 21.61 -0.37
CA PHE A 356 -19.51 20.79 -0.11
C PHE A 356 -19.61 19.48 -0.89
N HIS A 357 -18.52 19.05 -1.51
CA HIS A 357 -18.46 17.71 -2.08
C HIS A 357 -18.57 16.64 -0.96
N PRO A 358 -19.38 15.58 -1.12
CA PRO A 358 -19.63 14.59 -0.05
C PRO A 358 -18.37 13.97 0.57
N SER A 359 -17.29 13.81 -0.21
CA SER A 359 -16.01 13.29 0.30
C SER A 359 -15.37 14.14 1.41
N ILE A 360 -15.74 15.42 1.55
CA ILE A 360 -15.33 16.26 2.69
C ILE A 360 -15.99 15.75 3.96
N ALA A 361 -17.32 15.59 3.97
CA ALA A 361 -18.05 15.07 5.13
C ALA A 361 -17.56 13.66 5.52
N HIS A 362 -17.37 12.78 4.53
CA HIS A 362 -16.80 11.44 4.76
C HIS A 362 -15.39 11.49 5.39
N ALA A 363 -14.54 12.42 4.96
CA ALA A 363 -13.20 12.59 5.52
C ALA A 363 -13.25 13.15 6.96
N LEU A 364 -14.24 13.99 7.28
CA LEU A 364 -14.47 14.49 8.65
C LEU A 364 -15.01 13.40 9.58
N THR A 365 -15.80 12.44 9.08
CA THR A 365 -16.32 11.30 9.87
C THR A 365 -15.19 10.58 10.62
N ILE A 366 -14.06 10.29 9.96
CA ILE A 366 -12.99 9.48 10.58
C ILE A 366 -12.07 10.27 11.52
N THR A 367 -12.31 11.57 11.78
CA THR A 367 -11.38 12.41 12.55
C THR A 367 -11.29 12.05 14.04
N SER A 368 -12.30 11.38 14.59
CA SER A 368 -12.28 10.76 15.93
C SER A 368 -11.88 9.27 15.88
N SER A 369 -10.82 8.97 15.13
CA SER A 369 -10.24 7.63 15.06
C SER A 369 -8.71 7.66 15.13
N PHE A 370 -8.10 6.53 15.49
CA PHE A 370 -6.65 6.34 15.37
C PHE A 370 -6.26 4.92 14.93
N SER A 371 -5.03 4.74 14.43
CA SER A 371 -4.42 3.42 14.23
C SER A 371 -2.90 3.46 14.44
N MET A 372 -2.35 2.38 14.98
CA MET A 372 -0.94 2.30 15.41
C MET A 372 -0.04 1.69 14.33
N LEU A 373 1.00 2.43 13.93
CA LEU A 373 1.93 2.06 12.87
C LEU A 373 3.27 1.53 13.42
N ASP A 374 3.72 0.42 12.85
CA ASP A 374 5.01 -0.23 13.13
C ASP A 374 5.25 -0.50 14.62
N LYS A 375 4.50 -1.48 15.14
CA LYS A 375 4.54 -1.99 16.51
C LYS A 375 5.83 -2.80 16.71
N TYR A 376 6.84 -2.26 17.40
CA TYR A 376 8.23 -2.77 17.36
C TYR A 376 8.80 -3.29 18.69
N TYR A 377 8.21 -2.93 19.83
CA TYR A 377 8.65 -3.38 21.15
C TYR A 377 7.45 -3.59 22.07
N PHE A 378 7.52 -4.61 22.94
CA PHE A 378 6.50 -4.93 23.94
C PHE A 378 7.14 -4.90 25.31
N GLU A 379 6.53 -4.20 26.24
CA GLU A 379 6.93 -4.15 27.64
C GLU A 379 5.72 -4.18 28.57
N GLY A 380 5.88 -4.62 29.82
CA GLY A 380 4.78 -4.62 30.77
C GLY A 380 5.03 -5.35 32.08
N VAL A 381 4.14 -5.08 33.05
CA VAL A 381 4.04 -5.76 34.34
C VAL A 381 2.58 -6.20 34.50
N TRP A 382 2.35 -7.49 34.69
CA TRP A 382 1.02 -8.07 34.71
C TRP A 382 0.11 -7.37 35.76
N PRO A 383 -1.11 -6.92 35.41
CA PRO A 383 -1.87 -7.26 34.20
C PRO A 383 -1.81 -6.25 33.04
N ASN A 384 -0.87 -5.29 33.05
CA ASN A 384 -0.83 -4.21 32.06
C ASN A 384 0.41 -4.30 31.15
N ALA A 385 0.29 -3.82 29.92
CA ALA A 385 1.40 -3.78 28.95
C ALA A 385 1.36 -2.53 28.07
N SER A 386 2.49 -2.21 27.45
CA SER A 386 2.67 -1.20 26.42
C SER A 386 3.31 -1.82 25.17
N VAL A 387 2.87 -1.36 24.00
CA VAL A 387 3.48 -1.67 22.70
C VAL A 387 4.01 -0.38 22.10
N LEU A 388 5.33 -0.26 21.96
CA LEU A 388 5.96 0.92 21.38
C LEU A 388 5.81 0.88 19.86
N CYS A 389 5.47 2.02 19.29
CA CYS A 389 5.14 2.18 17.87
C CYS A 389 6.02 3.26 17.22
N LYS A 390 6.29 3.17 15.90
CA LYS A 390 7.01 4.25 15.18
C LYS A 390 6.10 5.33 14.60
N GLY A 391 4.79 5.12 14.60
CA GLY A 391 3.82 6.16 14.28
C GLY A 391 2.43 5.88 14.84
N VAL A 392 1.59 6.90 14.82
CA VAL A 392 0.14 6.80 14.99
C VAL A 392 -0.54 7.69 13.96
N TYR A 393 -1.53 7.16 13.25
CA TYR A 393 -2.43 8.00 12.48
C TYR A 393 -3.52 8.52 13.41
N LEU A 394 -3.64 9.83 13.56
CA LEU A 394 -4.67 10.51 14.34
C LEU A 394 -5.64 11.21 13.38
N GLY A 395 -6.80 10.59 13.15
CA GLY A 395 -7.78 11.06 12.16
C GLY A 395 -7.15 11.25 10.78
N ALA A 396 -6.94 12.51 10.40
CA ALA A 396 -6.38 12.89 9.10
C ALA A 396 -4.85 12.73 9.00
N GLU A 397 -4.10 12.87 10.10
CA GLU A 397 -2.64 13.08 10.07
C GLU A 397 -1.85 11.87 10.60
N LEU A 398 -0.63 11.68 10.11
CA LEU A 398 0.35 10.72 10.62
C LEU A 398 1.32 11.44 11.55
N LEU A 399 1.42 10.98 12.81
CA LEU A 399 2.36 11.47 13.81
C LEU A 399 3.47 10.43 14.05
N ILE A 400 4.72 10.88 14.14
CA ILE A 400 5.92 10.05 14.36
C ILE A 400 6.86 10.69 15.41
N PRO A 401 7.76 9.92 16.04
CA PRO A 401 8.78 10.49 16.91
C PRO A 401 9.70 11.47 16.15
N GLY A 402 9.93 12.64 16.73
CA GLY A 402 10.55 13.82 16.10
C GLY A 402 9.54 14.93 15.77
N ASP A 403 8.25 14.59 15.55
CA ASP A 403 7.23 15.60 15.24
C ASP A 403 6.96 16.52 16.43
N ALA A 404 6.81 17.80 16.11
CA ALA A 404 6.18 18.79 16.96
C ALA A 404 4.65 18.75 16.76
N VAL A 405 3.88 18.59 17.84
CA VAL A 405 2.40 18.57 17.80
C VAL A 405 1.81 19.59 18.78
N ARG A 406 0.81 20.34 18.29
CA ARG A 406 0.14 21.40 19.05
C ARG A 406 -0.83 20.80 20.06
N LEU A 407 -0.86 21.33 21.27
CA LEU A 407 -1.69 20.82 22.36
C LEU A 407 -2.92 21.69 22.62
N MET A 408 -4.02 21.03 23.00
CA MET A 408 -5.24 21.67 23.46
C MET A 408 -4.94 22.58 24.66
N PRO A 409 -5.45 23.82 24.67
CA PRO A 409 -5.15 24.77 25.72
C PRO A 409 -5.88 24.37 27.01
N LEU A 410 -5.14 24.26 28.12
CA LEU A 410 -5.70 23.85 29.41
C LEU A 410 -6.07 25.06 30.27
N ASP A 411 -7.00 24.94 31.20
CA ASP A 411 -7.27 25.94 32.23
C ASP A 411 -6.30 25.84 33.44
N ARG A 412 -6.77 26.12 34.66
CA ARG A 412 -5.98 26.02 35.89
C ARG A 412 -6.14 24.68 36.60
N ASP A 413 -7.26 24.00 36.35
CA ASP A 413 -7.63 22.73 36.97
C ASP A 413 -7.14 21.55 36.12
N GLY A 414 -6.73 21.83 34.87
CA GLY A 414 -6.13 20.87 33.93
C GLY A 414 -7.03 20.52 32.76
N GLU A 415 -8.23 21.09 32.71
CA GLU A 415 -9.27 20.77 31.73
C GLU A 415 -9.12 21.57 30.44
N ILE A 416 -9.63 21.03 29.33
CA ILE A 416 -9.55 21.67 28.02
C ILE A 416 -10.43 22.93 27.98
N ASN A 417 -9.80 24.09 27.78
CA ASN A 417 -10.47 25.39 27.69
C ASN A 417 -10.18 26.08 26.37
N ILE A 418 -11.00 25.74 25.38
CA ILE A 418 -11.03 26.26 24.00
C ILE A 418 -11.08 27.79 23.84
N ASN A 419 -11.35 28.55 24.90
CA ASN A 419 -11.34 30.02 24.87
C ASN A 419 -9.97 30.63 25.19
N ARG A 420 -8.99 29.80 25.58
CA ARG A 420 -7.59 30.19 25.75
C ARG A 420 -6.82 29.96 24.45
N LYS A 421 -5.75 30.75 24.25
CA LYS A 421 -4.83 30.55 23.13
C LYS A 421 -4.06 29.23 23.26
N VAL A 422 -3.77 28.61 22.13
CA VAL A 422 -2.80 27.50 22.05
C VAL A 422 -1.41 28.09 22.19
N THR A 423 -0.67 27.64 23.19
CA THR A 423 0.71 28.06 23.47
C THR A 423 1.68 26.89 23.53
N ASP A 424 1.17 25.66 23.60
CA ASP A 424 1.92 24.49 24.05
C ASP A 424 2.11 23.50 22.91
N VAL A 425 3.33 22.99 22.77
CA VAL A 425 3.75 22.05 21.73
C VAL A 425 4.52 20.91 22.37
N LEU A 426 4.09 19.67 22.13
CA LEU A 426 4.82 18.45 22.47
C LEU A 426 5.76 18.10 21.31
N VAL A 427 7.03 17.85 21.59
CA VAL A 427 7.91 17.12 20.66
C VAL A 427 7.89 15.66 21.06
N ILE A 428 7.51 14.79 20.12
CA ILE A 428 7.25 13.37 20.41
C ILE A 428 8.58 12.61 20.47
N ASP A 429 8.92 12.06 21.64
CA ASP A 429 10.05 11.15 21.83
C ASP A 429 9.63 9.69 21.62
N THR A 430 8.43 9.31 22.06
CA THR A 430 7.92 7.92 22.02
C THR A 430 6.40 7.87 21.87
N ILE A 431 5.92 6.82 21.20
CA ILE A 431 4.50 6.53 20.98
C ILE A 431 4.20 5.14 21.55
N GLU A 432 3.28 5.08 22.52
CA GLU A 432 2.86 3.84 23.18
C GLU A 432 1.41 3.49 22.84
N PHE A 433 1.15 2.20 22.62
CA PHE A 433 -0.19 1.62 22.65
C PHE A 433 -0.33 0.76 23.90
N ARG A 434 -1.07 1.26 24.89
CA ARG A 434 -1.26 0.59 26.18
C ARG A 434 -2.41 -0.38 26.15
N LEU A 435 -2.20 -1.53 26.79
CA LEU A 435 -3.13 -2.62 26.98
C LEU A 435 -3.40 -2.74 28.48
N MET A 436 -4.61 -2.34 28.91
CA MET A 436 -4.99 -2.30 30.32
C MET A 436 -5.88 -3.49 30.67
N GLU A 437 -5.51 -4.20 31.74
CA GLU A 437 -6.13 -5.46 32.15
C GLU A 437 -6.14 -6.49 31.00
N CYS A 438 -4.94 -6.92 30.61
CA CYS A 438 -4.66 -7.86 29.53
C CYS A 438 -5.39 -9.20 29.70
N ASP A 439 -5.86 -9.75 28.59
CA ASP A 439 -6.52 -11.06 28.52
C ASP A 439 -5.57 -12.14 28.00
N ALA A 440 -5.07 -12.97 28.91
CA ALA A 440 -4.20 -14.11 28.60
C ALA A 440 -4.95 -15.38 28.13
N ASN A 441 -6.28 -15.36 27.97
CA ASN A 441 -7.01 -16.50 27.41
C ASN A 441 -6.72 -16.64 25.91
N LEU A 442 -5.86 -17.60 25.54
CA LEU A 442 -5.46 -17.89 24.15
C LEU A 442 -6.62 -18.19 23.17
N GLN A 443 -7.87 -18.37 23.63
CA GLN A 443 -9.05 -18.57 22.79
C GLN A 443 -9.96 -17.33 22.72
N SER A 444 -9.68 -16.29 23.49
CA SER A 444 -10.41 -15.02 23.43
C SER A 444 -9.85 -14.14 22.29
N PRO A 445 -10.72 -13.45 21.53
CA PRO A 445 -10.29 -12.52 20.47
C PRO A 445 -9.69 -11.22 21.04
N LEU A 446 -9.95 -10.88 22.31
CA LEU A 446 -9.50 -9.63 22.91
C LEU A 446 -8.03 -9.73 23.37
N LEU A 447 -7.26 -8.65 23.26
CA LEU A 447 -5.93 -8.55 23.88
C LEU A 447 -6.01 -8.04 25.33
N SER A 448 -6.95 -7.14 25.64
CA SER A 448 -7.14 -6.51 26.94
C SER A 448 -8.57 -6.00 27.11
N GLN A 449 -8.96 -5.58 28.32
CA GLN A 449 -10.28 -4.96 28.54
C GLN A 449 -10.40 -3.55 27.96
N SER A 450 -9.30 -2.79 27.97
CA SER A 450 -9.24 -1.49 27.29
C SER A 450 -7.86 -1.21 26.72
N THR A 451 -7.84 -0.33 25.72
CA THR A 451 -6.62 0.12 25.05
C THR A 451 -6.61 1.65 24.95
N THR A 452 -5.41 2.24 24.92
CA THR A 452 -5.24 3.69 24.74
C THR A 452 -3.89 3.97 24.10
N ALA A 453 -3.83 4.94 23.20
CA ALA A 453 -2.57 5.46 22.67
C ALA A 453 -2.08 6.65 23.51
N ARG A 454 -0.77 6.73 23.74
CA ARG A 454 -0.11 7.82 24.46
C ARG A 454 1.08 8.35 23.67
N LEU A 455 1.25 9.66 23.68
CA LEU A 455 2.44 10.34 23.18
C LEU A 455 3.28 10.75 24.39
N LEU A 456 4.57 10.43 24.36
CA LEU A 456 5.53 10.82 25.39
C LEU A 456 6.60 11.71 24.78
N GLY A 457 7.00 12.76 25.51
CA GLY A 457 8.13 13.60 25.12
C GLY A 457 8.17 14.93 25.86
N LYS A 458 8.88 15.91 25.31
CA LYS A 458 9.08 17.22 25.96
C LYS A 458 8.04 18.23 25.51
N VAL A 459 7.43 18.95 26.45
CA VAL A 459 6.46 20.00 26.16
C VAL A 459 7.10 21.37 26.32
N TYR A 460 7.06 22.15 25.25
CA TYR A 460 7.48 23.54 25.20
C TYR A 460 6.25 24.46 25.15
N THR A 461 6.40 25.70 25.62
CA THR A 461 5.33 26.68 25.69
C THR A 461 5.80 28.06 25.26
N LEU A 462 4.89 28.83 24.65
CA LEU A 462 5.03 30.27 24.39
C LEU A 462 4.50 31.14 25.56
N ASP A 463 3.82 30.56 26.57
CA ASP A 463 3.37 31.31 27.76
C ASP A 463 4.41 31.18 28.89
N PRO A 464 5.19 32.24 29.20
CA PRO A 464 6.15 32.20 30.31
C PRO A 464 5.49 31.99 31.68
N LYS A 465 4.16 32.09 31.82
CA LYS A 465 3.46 31.75 33.08
C LYS A 465 3.34 30.24 33.30
N LEU A 466 3.32 29.46 32.21
CA LEU A 466 3.24 28.00 32.21
C LEU A 466 4.62 27.33 32.18
N ALA A 467 5.68 28.10 31.93
CA ALA A 467 7.06 27.64 31.94
C ALA A 467 7.54 27.18 33.33
N PHE A 468 8.45 26.20 33.32
CA PHE A 468 9.21 25.76 34.50
C PHE A 468 10.13 26.87 35.03
N ASP A 469 10.96 27.45 34.16
CA ASP A 469 11.63 28.72 34.41
C ASP A 469 10.98 29.80 33.56
N ARG A 470 10.35 30.78 34.22
CA ARG A 470 9.65 31.89 33.58
C ARG A 470 10.58 33.00 33.08
N SER A 471 11.84 32.98 33.50
CA SER A 471 12.82 34.05 33.25
C SER A 471 13.82 33.71 32.15
N THR A 472 14.03 32.43 31.87
CA THR A 472 15.00 31.95 30.88
C THR A 472 14.29 31.26 29.71
N PRO A 473 14.03 31.95 28.59
CA PRO A 473 13.62 31.29 27.35
C PRO A 473 14.77 30.44 26.80
N LEU A 474 14.42 29.44 25.98
CA LEU A 474 15.40 28.67 25.20
C LEU A 474 16.18 29.61 24.27
N THR A 475 17.48 29.41 24.22
CA THR A 475 18.33 30.06 23.20
C THR A 475 18.05 29.49 21.81
N ASP A 476 18.41 30.26 20.79
CA ASP A 476 18.46 29.85 19.38
C ASP A 476 19.00 28.43 19.15
N SER A 477 20.14 28.10 19.81
CA SER A 477 20.77 26.79 19.68
C SER A 477 19.96 25.67 20.33
N GLU A 478 19.24 25.97 21.41
CA GLU A 478 18.37 25.02 22.10
C GLU A 478 17.07 24.80 21.33
N VAL A 479 16.47 25.83 20.74
CA VAL A 479 15.30 25.68 19.84
C VAL A 479 15.65 24.74 18.68
N THR A 480 16.77 24.99 17.98
CA THR A 480 17.19 24.14 16.84
C THR A 480 17.60 22.71 17.25
N LYS A 481 17.88 22.44 18.53
CA LYS A 481 18.11 21.07 19.06
C LYS A 481 16.84 20.42 19.60
N SER A 482 15.81 21.22 19.89
CA SER A 482 14.57 20.76 20.54
C SER A 482 13.48 20.41 19.54
N PHE A 483 13.49 21.03 18.36
CA PHE A 483 12.50 20.80 17.31
C PHE A 483 13.20 20.36 16.01
N ASP A 484 12.78 19.22 15.46
CA ASP A 484 13.16 18.79 14.11
C ASP A 484 12.51 19.70 13.03
N CYS A 485 11.36 20.31 13.35
CA CYS A 485 10.67 21.27 12.49
C CYS A 485 11.43 22.60 12.40
N THR A 486 11.65 23.09 11.19
CA THR A 486 12.32 24.37 10.92
C THR A 486 11.41 25.58 11.20
N GLY A 487 11.99 26.76 11.39
CA GLY A 487 11.21 27.99 11.57
C GLY A 487 10.47 28.08 12.92
N MET A 488 10.89 27.32 13.94
CA MET A 488 10.19 27.36 15.23
C MET A 488 10.46 28.66 16.02
N ARG A 489 11.56 29.37 15.79
CA ARG A 489 11.92 30.59 16.56
C ARG A 489 10.99 31.77 16.28
N GLU A 490 10.45 31.79 15.07
CA GLU A 490 9.60 32.83 14.51
C GLU A 490 8.20 32.85 15.15
N TYR A 491 7.77 31.73 15.78
CA TYR A 491 6.60 31.69 16.65
C TYR A 491 6.77 32.50 17.96
N GLY A 492 8.01 32.73 18.39
CA GLY A 492 8.35 33.51 19.57
C GLY A 492 9.31 32.82 20.53
N LEU A 493 9.37 33.34 21.76
CA LEU A 493 10.24 32.82 22.81
C LEU A 493 9.66 31.53 23.39
N TRP A 494 10.35 30.41 23.17
CA TRP A 494 10.00 29.12 23.73
C TRP A 494 10.55 28.95 25.14
N TYR A 495 9.78 28.27 25.99
CA TYR A 495 10.16 27.85 27.33
C TYR A 495 9.84 26.37 27.51
N LEU A 496 10.55 25.67 28.38
CA LEU A 496 10.19 24.30 28.75
C LEU A 496 9.10 24.31 29.83
N ARG A 497 8.07 23.46 29.71
CA ARG A 497 6.90 23.41 30.61
C ARG A 497 7.15 22.62 31.91
N HIS A 498 8.24 21.85 31.97
CA HIS A 498 8.63 20.99 33.09
C HIS A 498 10.16 20.98 33.28
N GLU A 499 10.67 20.20 34.23
CA GLU A 499 12.13 20.04 34.43
C GLU A 499 12.82 19.42 33.20
N PRO A 500 14.06 19.82 32.83
CA PRO A 500 14.75 19.39 31.59
C PRO A 500 15.00 17.88 31.42
N ASP A 501 15.05 17.15 32.52
CA ASP A 501 15.27 15.69 32.61
C ASP A 501 13.98 14.87 32.60
N LYS A 502 12.81 15.53 32.69
CA LYS A 502 11.50 14.88 32.66
C LYS A 502 10.91 14.87 31.25
N VAL A 503 9.93 14.00 31.06
CA VAL A 503 9.05 13.93 29.89
C VAL A 503 7.59 13.95 30.37
N THR A 504 6.70 14.40 29.50
CA THR A 504 5.25 14.45 29.73
C THR A 504 4.56 13.37 28.92
N GLU A 505 3.57 12.70 29.51
CA GLU A 505 2.64 11.82 28.82
C GLU A 505 1.38 12.59 28.41
N VAL A 506 0.93 12.43 27.17
CA VAL A 506 -0.19 13.15 26.55
C VAL A 506 -1.19 12.15 25.93
N SER A 507 -2.49 12.35 26.18
CA SER A 507 -3.60 11.62 25.52
C SER A 507 -3.86 12.21 24.13
N LEU A 508 -4.33 11.40 23.18
CA LEU A 508 -4.71 11.89 21.85
C LEU A 508 -5.79 12.98 21.89
N ASP A 509 -6.63 12.99 22.92
CA ASP A 509 -7.65 14.03 23.21
C ASP A 509 -7.04 15.43 23.27
N TYR A 510 -5.85 15.54 23.85
CA TYR A 510 -5.12 16.80 24.03
C TYR A 510 -4.28 17.20 22.83
N VAL A 511 -4.17 16.38 21.78
CA VAL A 511 -3.44 16.74 20.56
C VAL A 511 -4.39 17.48 19.63
N ILE A 512 -3.95 18.58 19.00
CA ILE A 512 -4.70 19.26 17.93
C ILE A 512 -4.31 18.63 16.58
N GLY A 513 -3.02 18.70 16.25
CA GLY A 513 -2.41 18.20 15.02
C GLY A 513 -0.93 18.56 14.99
N ARG A 514 -0.24 18.35 13.86
CA ARG A 514 1.16 18.79 13.68
C ARG A 514 1.31 20.30 13.85
N CYS A 515 2.47 20.72 14.33
CA CYS A 515 2.92 22.12 14.34
C CYS A 515 3.69 22.39 13.06
N PHE A 516 3.10 23.13 12.13
CA PHE A 516 3.72 23.44 10.85
C PHE A 516 4.82 24.50 10.97
N GLU A 517 5.71 24.55 9.99
CA GLU A 517 6.72 25.58 9.84
C GLU A 517 6.09 26.98 9.85
N SER A 518 6.66 27.93 10.59
CA SER A 518 6.16 29.31 10.66
C SER A 518 6.09 29.99 9.29
N GLU A 519 7.10 29.77 8.44
CA GLU A 519 7.18 30.31 7.09
C GLU A 519 6.00 29.84 6.22
N TYR A 520 5.56 28.58 6.38
CA TYR A 520 4.36 28.08 5.74
C TYR A 520 3.09 28.76 6.29
N MET A 521 2.99 28.94 7.60
CA MET A 521 1.84 29.61 8.23
C MET A 521 1.72 31.09 7.82
N ASP A 522 2.83 31.81 7.77
CA ASP A 522 2.90 33.20 7.32
C ASP A 522 2.52 33.33 5.83
N ILE A 523 3.09 32.48 4.96
CA ILE A 523 2.75 32.44 3.52
C ILE A 523 1.27 32.14 3.28
N MET A 524 0.69 31.19 4.02
CA MET A 524 -0.66 30.70 3.75
C MET A 524 -1.78 31.51 4.41
N PHE A 525 -1.49 32.21 5.52
CA PHE A 525 -2.50 32.86 6.36
C PHE A 525 -2.12 34.28 6.81
N GLU A 526 -0.94 34.80 6.45
CA GLU A 526 -0.36 36.07 6.96
C GLU A 526 -0.35 36.11 8.50
N ASN A 527 -0.23 34.94 9.14
CA ASN A 527 -0.45 34.76 10.57
C ASN A 527 0.18 33.46 11.12
N VAL A 528 1.06 33.61 12.13
CA VAL A 528 1.80 32.52 12.79
C VAL A 528 1.23 32.10 14.15
N VAL A 529 -0.09 32.12 14.33
CA VAL A 529 -0.73 31.61 15.57
C VAL A 529 -0.96 30.09 15.54
N LEU A 530 -0.76 29.44 16.69
CA LEU A 530 -0.91 28.00 16.85
C LEU A 530 -2.37 27.52 16.98
N ASP A 531 -3.33 28.43 17.19
CA ASP A 531 -4.75 28.14 17.46
C ASP A 531 -5.69 28.33 16.24
N LEU A 532 -5.14 28.63 15.06
CA LEU A 532 -5.91 29.02 13.87
C LEU A 532 -7.02 28.02 13.49
N ASP A 533 -6.73 26.72 13.56
CA ASP A 533 -7.64 25.60 13.22
C ASP A 533 -8.33 24.96 14.44
N LEU A 534 -8.07 25.43 15.68
CA LEU A 534 -8.52 24.77 16.92
C LEU A 534 -10.03 24.45 16.91
N VAL A 535 -10.84 25.42 16.47
CA VAL A 535 -12.29 25.29 16.36
C VAL A 535 -12.67 24.25 15.31
N GLY A 536 -12.04 24.29 14.13
CA GLY A 536 -12.28 23.32 13.05
C GLY A 536 -11.90 21.88 13.43
N VAL A 537 -10.78 21.69 14.12
CA VAL A 537 -10.35 20.36 14.61
C VAL A 537 -11.30 19.83 15.68
N ARG A 538 -11.73 20.69 16.62
CA ARG A 538 -12.74 20.33 17.63
C ARG A 538 -14.05 19.91 16.98
N ASP A 539 -14.57 20.73 16.07
CA ASP A 539 -15.89 20.50 15.46
C ASP A 539 -15.88 19.30 14.51
N ALA A 540 -14.76 19.05 13.81
CA ALA A 540 -14.54 17.81 13.08
C ALA A 540 -14.61 16.59 14.00
N ARG A 541 -13.93 16.60 15.15
CA ARG A 541 -13.97 15.47 16.11
C ARG A 541 -15.36 15.25 16.70
N LEU A 542 -16.09 16.32 17.02
CA LEU A 542 -17.47 16.22 17.49
C LEU A 542 -18.37 15.61 16.41
N PHE A 543 -18.24 16.05 15.16
CA PHE A 543 -18.93 15.44 14.02
C PHE A 543 -18.55 13.96 13.84
N GLY A 544 -17.27 13.62 13.90
CA GLY A 544 -16.81 12.24 13.76
C GLY A 544 -17.30 11.31 14.87
N ARG A 545 -17.44 11.81 16.11
CA ARG A 545 -18.03 11.05 17.24
C ARG A 545 -19.50 10.71 17.05
N ASP A 546 -20.23 11.57 16.32
CA ASP A 546 -21.67 11.40 16.04
C ASP A 546 -21.90 10.59 14.74
N ALA A 547 -21.05 10.79 13.72
CA ALA A 547 -21.22 10.25 12.38
C ALA A 547 -20.49 8.93 12.09
N ASP A 548 -19.48 8.53 12.86
CA ASP A 548 -18.75 7.28 12.62
C ASP A 548 -19.41 6.09 13.33
N GLU A 549 -20.23 5.35 12.58
CA GLU A 549 -21.02 4.20 13.08
C GLU A 549 -20.14 3.06 13.64
N ARG A 550 -18.82 3.11 13.41
CA ARG A 550 -17.85 2.12 13.89
C ARG A 550 -17.37 2.42 15.32
N ILE A 551 -17.63 3.63 15.84
CA ILE A 551 -17.37 3.97 17.24
C ILE A 551 -18.39 3.23 18.13
N ALA A 552 -17.90 2.35 19.01
CA ALA A 552 -18.76 1.58 19.89
C ALA A 552 -19.47 2.48 20.93
N PRO A 553 -20.73 2.16 21.32
CA PRO A 553 -21.47 2.97 22.30
C PRO A 553 -20.71 3.22 23.60
N GLY A 554 -20.62 4.49 24.01
CA GLY A 554 -19.87 4.91 25.20
C GLY A 554 -18.35 4.98 25.00
N LYS A 555 -17.86 4.94 23.76
CA LYS A 555 -16.47 5.26 23.39
C LYS A 555 -16.42 6.59 22.64
N GLU A 556 -15.28 7.27 22.73
CA GLU A 556 -15.05 8.54 22.01
C GLU A 556 -14.16 8.41 20.77
N TRP A 557 -13.56 7.23 20.57
CA TRP A 557 -12.56 6.97 19.53
C TRP A 557 -12.79 5.61 18.87
N PHE A 558 -12.68 5.56 17.54
CA PHE A 558 -12.48 4.32 16.81
C PHE A 558 -10.99 3.96 16.77
N CYS A 559 -10.62 2.76 17.22
CA CYS A 559 -9.25 2.23 17.16
C CYS A 559 -9.20 1.16 16.06
N GLY A 560 -8.63 1.49 14.90
CA GLY A 560 -8.39 0.51 13.83
C GLY A 560 -7.08 -0.25 14.05
N ASP A 561 -7.05 -1.55 13.72
CA ASP A 561 -5.85 -2.38 13.80
C ASP A 561 -4.73 -1.87 12.88
N ASN A 562 -5.14 -1.29 11.74
CA ASN A 562 -4.31 -0.72 10.68
C ASN A 562 -5.00 0.50 10.02
N ARG A 563 -4.26 1.21 9.15
CA ARG A 563 -4.74 2.44 8.50
C ARG A 563 -5.89 2.22 7.50
N LEU A 564 -5.92 1.10 6.78
CA LEU A 564 -7.02 0.77 5.87
C LEU A 564 -8.35 0.62 6.61
N GLU A 565 -8.33 -0.09 7.73
CA GLU A 565 -9.50 -0.24 8.60
C GLU A 565 -9.93 1.09 9.22
N GLN A 566 -8.98 1.89 9.72
CA GLN A 566 -9.28 3.22 10.24
C GLN A 566 -10.01 4.09 9.21
N LEU A 567 -9.51 4.09 7.96
CA LEU A 567 -10.11 4.82 6.85
C LEU A 567 -11.39 4.16 6.29
N GLY A 568 -11.70 2.92 6.66
CA GLY A 568 -12.83 2.17 6.11
C GLY A 568 -12.68 1.89 4.61
N LEU A 569 -11.46 1.60 4.15
CA LEU A 569 -11.13 1.34 2.74
C LEU A 569 -10.90 -0.16 2.48
N GLU A 570 -11.34 -0.60 1.30
CA GLU A 570 -11.17 -1.98 0.80
C GLU A 570 -9.96 -2.11 -0.13
N SER A 571 -9.59 -1.00 -0.79
CA SER A 571 -8.45 -0.88 -1.70
C SER A 571 -7.73 0.46 -1.52
N ILE A 572 -6.44 0.47 -1.85
CA ILE A 572 -5.64 1.67 -2.07
C ILE A 572 -4.89 1.50 -3.40
N ASN A 573 -4.79 2.56 -4.19
CA ASN A 573 -4.14 2.51 -5.50
C ASN A 573 -4.78 1.50 -6.48
N GLY A 574 -6.09 1.29 -6.35
CA GLY A 574 -6.85 0.31 -7.15
C GLY A 574 -6.50 -1.15 -6.86
N ILE A 575 -5.80 -1.45 -5.75
CA ILE A 575 -5.45 -2.80 -5.33
C ILE A 575 -6.21 -3.11 -4.04
N GLU A 576 -6.98 -4.19 -4.05
CA GLU A 576 -7.72 -4.69 -2.88
C GLU A 576 -6.74 -5.31 -1.87
N HIS A 577 -7.08 -5.25 -0.58
CA HIS A 577 -6.14 -5.58 0.50
C HIS A 577 -6.75 -6.47 1.59
N SER A 578 -5.90 -7.23 2.28
CA SER A 578 -6.28 -8.12 3.38
C SER A 578 -7.44 -9.06 2.95
N ARG A 579 -8.55 -9.08 3.71
CA ARG A 579 -9.75 -9.90 3.45
C ARG A 579 -10.49 -9.58 2.14
N TYR A 580 -10.14 -8.50 1.44
CA TYR A 580 -10.74 -8.10 0.17
C TYR A 580 -9.92 -8.55 -1.05
N ASP A 581 -8.68 -8.99 -0.87
CA ASP A 581 -7.83 -9.49 -1.96
C ASP A 581 -8.13 -10.97 -2.26
N ASP A 582 -8.96 -11.22 -3.28
CA ASP A 582 -9.28 -12.58 -3.77
C ASP A 582 -8.04 -13.37 -4.27
N SER A 583 -6.90 -12.70 -4.53
CA SER A 583 -5.64 -13.36 -4.91
C SER A 583 -4.81 -13.84 -3.70
N ARG A 584 -5.16 -13.38 -2.50
CA ARG A 584 -4.48 -13.72 -1.24
C ARG A 584 -4.77 -15.16 -0.84
N ASP A 585 -3.73 -15.99 -0.81
CA ASP A 585 -3.81 -17.38 -0.37
C ASP A 585 -2.96 -17.57 0.91
N PRO A 586 -3.54 -17.43 2.11
CA PRO A 586 -2.83 -17.59 3.39
C PRO A 586 -2.16 -18.95 3.57
N ARG A 587 -2.58 -20.00 2.85
CA ARG A 587 -1.93 -21.32 2.91
C ARG A 587 -0.66 -21.32 2.07
N MET A 588 -0.73 -20.80 0.84
CA MET A 588 0.44 -20.58 0.00
C MET A 588 1.45 -19.65 0.67
N TYR A 589 0.98 -18.56 1.29
CA TYR A 589 1.83 -17.58 1.97
C TYR A 589 2.61 -18.20 3.13
N ARG A 590 1.94 -18.94 4.02
CA ARG A 590 2.62 -19.66 5.12
C ARG A 590 3.57 -20.75 4.62
N ALA A 591 3.23 -21.43 3.52
CA ALA A 591 4.11 -22.40 2.89
C ALA A 591 5.39 -21.75 2.32
N ILE A 592 5.27 -20.58 1.68
CA ILE A 592 6.42 -19.76 1.23
C ILE A 592 7.26 -19.33 2.44
N MET A 593 6.64 -18.86 3.52
CA MET A 593 7.34 -18.44 4.74
C MET A 593 8.10 -19.60 5.41
N ASN A 594 7.50 -20.80 5.50
CA ASN A 594 8.18 -21.99 5.98
C ASN A 594 9.40 -22.35 5.10
N ILE A 595 9.34 -22.14 3.78
CA ILE A 595 10.48 -22.36 2.87
C ILE A 595 11.58 -21.32 3.10
N ILE A 596 11.23 -20.03 3.23
CA ILE A 596 12.20 -18.96 3.50
C ILE A 596 12.91 -19.16 4.84
N ASN A 597 12.23 -19.76 5.83
CA ASN A 597 12.78 -20.05 7.15
C ASN A 597 13.59 -21.35 7.26
N ASP A 598 13.72 -22.14 6.18
CA ASP A 598 14.28 -23.50 6.21
C ASP A 598 13.52 -24.46 7.17
N GLU A 599 12.22 -24.19 7.36
CA GLU A 599 11.30 -24.97 8.20
C GLU A 599 10.31 -25.83 7.39
N ALA A 600 10.44 -25.85 6.06
CA ALA A 600 9.47 -26.44 5.15
C ALA A 600 9.41 -27.98 5.20
N VAL A 601 8.18 -28.51 5.10
CA VAL A 601 7.93 -29.92 4.83
C VAL A 601 7.44 -30.12 3.39
N ASP A 602 7.34 -31.38 2.93
CA ASP A 602 6.85 -31.73 1.57
C ASP A 602 5.44 -31.20 1.26
N ALA A 603 4.65 -30.84 2.27
CA ALA A 603 3.38 -30.14 2.08
C ALA A 603 3.62 -28.67 1.67
N ASP A 604 4.51 -27.94 2.33
CA ASP A 604 4.82 -26.54 2.01
C ASP A 604 5.37 -26.40 0.58
N HIS A 605 6.23 -27.33 0.13
CA HIS A 605 6.72 -27.29 -1.26
C HIS A 605 5.64 -27.53 -2.32
N ARG A 606 4.53 -28.18 -1.97
CA ARG A 606 3.36 -28.32 -2.86
C ARG A 606 2.43 -27.12 -2.76
N ASP A 607 2.25 -26.60 -1.54
CA ASP A 607 1.30 -25.55 -1.22
C ASP A 607 1.81 -24.15 -1.59
N SER A 608 3.14 -23.93 -1.60
CA SER A 608 3.78 -22.65 -1.95
C SER A 608 3.66 -22.27 -3.42
N LYS A 609 3.32 -23.23 -4.30
CA LYS A 609 3.26 -23.08 -5.77
C LYS A 609 4.59 -22.64 -6.42
N ILE A 610 5.67 -22.50 -5.65
CA ILE A 610 7.03 -22.26 -6.17
C ILE A 610 7.53 -23.57 -6.79
N VAL A 611 7.61 -23.60 -8.12
CA VAL A 611 8.23 -24.73 -8.82
C VAL A 611 9.71 -24.78 -8.44
N ARG A 612 10.12 -25.83 -7.70
CA ARG A 612 11.54 -26.11 -7.43
C ARG A 612 12.28 -26.30 -8.77
N GLN A 613 13.00 -25.28 -9.23
CA GLN A 613 14.17 -25.54 -10.07
C GLN A 613 15.22 -26.24 -9.21
N LEU A 614 15.19 -27.57 -9.23
CA LEU A 614 16.28 -28.40 -8.75
C LEU A 614 17.50 -28.10 -9.63
N GLY A 615 18.42 -27.29 -9.10
CA GLY A 615 19.55 -26.77 -9.87
C GLY A 615 20.45 -27.88 -10.42
N ARG A 616 21.04 -27.60 -11.59
CA ARG A 616 22.34 -28.17 -11.97
C ARG A 616 23.42 -27.12 -11.78
N ALA A 617 24.64 -27.61 -11.55
CA ALA A 617 25.77 -26.81 -11.12
C ALA A 617 26.13 -25.70 -12.12
N HIS A 618 26.63 -24.60 -11.56
CA HIS A 618 27.27 -23.54 -12.32
C HIS A 618 28.69 -23.99 -12.71
N GLU A 619 28.86 -24.48 -13.94
CA GLU A 619 30.15 -24.42 -14.63
C GLU A 619 30.09 -23.21 -15.58
N GLY A 620 31.04 -22.29 -15.41
CA GLY A 620 31.09 -21.06 -16.20
C GLY A 620 32.05 -21.21 -17.37
N LEU A 621 31.72 -20.54 -18.49
CA LEU A 621 32.70 -20.18 -19.52
C LEU A 621 32.32 -18.84 -20.15
N ILE A 622 32.76 -17.79 -19.46
CA ILE A 622 33.32 -16.52 -19.97
C ILE A 622 32.66 -15.99 -21.26
N GLY A 623 31.75 -15.02 -21.10
CA GLY A 623 31.10 -14.35 -22.25
C GLY A 623 29.96 -13.41 -21.85
N SER A 624 30.15 -12.56 -20.85
CA SER A 624 29.09 -11.65 -20.35
C SER A 624 28.67 -10.62 -21.40
N ARG A 625 27.35 -10.44 -21.60
CA ARG A 625 26.70 -9.11 -21.51
C ARG A 625 25.17 -9.18 -21.41
N SER A 626 24.62 -8.24 -20.67
CA SER A 626 23.19 -8.03 -20.39
C SER A 626 22.42 -7.56 -21.63
N GLY A 627 21.12 -7.88 -21.70
CA GLY A 627 20.20 -7.45 -22.76
C GLY A 627 18.79 -7.20 -22.22
N TYR A 628 18.61 -6.09 -21.52
CA TYR A 628 17.31 -5.62 -21.01
C TYR A 628 16.56 -4.85 -22.11
N THR A 629 15.32 -5.24 -22.47
CA THR A 629 14.52 -4.55 -23.51
C THR A 629 13.32 -3.79 -22.94
N THR A 630 13.63 -2.73 -22.21
CA THR A 630 13.01 -1.37 -22.17
C THR A 630 11.51 -1.06 -22.35
N PHE A 631 10.60 -1.97 -22.74
CA PHE A 631 9.19 -1.60 -23.02
C PHE A 631 8.10 -2.39 -22.28
N ASP A 632 8.42 -3.49 -21.59
CA ASP A 632 7.45 -4.25 -20.78
C ASP A 632 7.15 -3.60 -19.41
N SER A 633 7.70 -2.41 -19.16
CA SER A 633 7.79 -1.81 -17.83
C SER A 633 6.86 -0.62 -17.60
N ALA A 634 6.33 0.01 -18.66
CA ALA A 634 5.49 1.22 -18.57
C ALA A 634 4.15 1.02 -17.84
N GLY A 635 3.64 -0.21 -17.74
CA GLY A 635 2.41 -0.56 -17.00
C GLY A 635 2.64 -1.09 -15.57
N LYS A 636 3.90 -1.23 -15.14
CA LYS A 636 4.28 -1.78 -13.82
C LYS A 636 5.22 -0.87 -13.02
N HIS A 637 5.66 0.25 -13.59
CA HIS A 637 6.41 1.28 -12.88
C HIS A 637 5.49 2.10 -11.97
N SER A 638 5.39 1.63 -10.72
CA SER A 638 4.85 2.41 -9.61
C SER A 638 5.51 1.93 -8.33
N SER A 639 6.46 2.72 -7.83
CA SER A 639 7.25 2.54 -6.59
C SER A 639 6.40 2.56 -5.29
N MET A 640 5.08 2.44 -5.43
CA MET A 640 4.09 3.18 -4.64
C MET A 640 3.08 2.29 -3.93
N VAL A 641 2.57 1.25 -4.60
CA VAL A 641 1.86 0.12 -3.94
C VAL A 641 2.67 -0.34 -2.75
N ALA A 642 3.95 -0.47 -3.02
CA ALA A 642 4.91 -0.96 -2.08
C ALA A 642 5.30 0.10 -1.04
N THR A 643 5.24 1.42 -1.27
CA THR A 643 5.45 2.36 -0.14
C THR A 643 4.24 2.43 0.81
N ALA A 644 3.04 2.07 0.35
CA ALA A 644 1.87 1.86 1.23
C ALA A 644 1.92 0.50 1.96
N LEU A 645 2.66 -0.48 1.40
CA LEU A 645 2.81 -1.87 1.87
C LEU A 645 4.24 -2.42 1.66
N GLY A 646 5.24 -1.76 2.22
CA GLY A 646 6.57 -2.35 2.44
C GLY A 646 7.73 -2.50 1.42
N GLY A 647 7.56 -2.59 0.10
CA GLY A 647 8.63 -3.07 -0.83
C GLY A 647 9.37 -2.02 -1.71
N GLU A 648 10.70 -2.05 -1.81
CA GLU A 648 11.43 -1.01 -2.57
C GLU A 648 11.48 -1.25 -4.09
N ALA A 649 11.39 -0.17 -4.88
CA ALA A 649 11.63 -0.22 -6.33
C ALA A 649 13.13 -0.39 -6.65
N ALA A 650 13.43 -1.17 -7.69
CA ALA A 650 14.80 -1.43 -8.10
C ALA A 650 15.46 -0.19 -8.72
N THR A 651 16.53 0.32 -8.09
CA THR A 651 17.50 1.20 -8.73
C THR A 651 18.30 0.42 -9.78
N PRO A 652 18.46 0.92 -11.03
CA PRO A 652 19.31 0.26 -12.01
C PRO A 652 20.78 0.31 -11.59
N TYR A 653 21.47 -0.83 -11.70
CA TYR A 653 22.93 -0.87 -11.58
C TYR A 653 23.57 -0.04 -12.69
N VAL A 654 24.35 0.98 -12.32
CA VAL A 654 25.24 1.69 -13.25
C VAL A 654 26.57 0.96 -13.29
N ASN A 655 26.93 0.49 -14.48
CA ASN A 655 28.26 0.03 -14.90
C ASN A 655 28.17 -0.26 -16.42
N THR A 656 29.04 0.21 -17.31
CA THR A 656 30.19 1.14 -17.23
C THR A 656 30.37 1.70 -18.65
N GLU A 657 31.03 2.86 -18.78
CA GLU A 657 31.62 3.48 -19.99
C GLU A 657 31.50 2.71 -21.34
N LEU A 658 30.94 3.39 -22.34
CA LEU A 658 31.25 3.11 -23.74
C LEU A 658 32.25 4.16 -24.22
N VAL A 659 33.47 3.71 -24.46
CA VAL A 659 34.52 4.45 -25.16
C VAL A 659 34.10 4.62 -26.62
N GLU A 660 34.26 5.84 -27.13
CA GLU A 660 34.02 6.20 -28.53
C GLU A 660 35.03 5.51 -29.47
N ILE A 661 34.57 5.14 -30.66
CA ILE A 661 35.46 4.95 -31.83
C ILE A 661 34.79 5.64 -33.01
N ASP A 662 35.53 6.56 -33.62
CA ASP A 662 35.10 7.36 -34.77
C ASP A 662 34.93 6.54 -36.05
N GLU A 663 33.99 6.97 -36.90
CA GLU A 663 34.25 7.11 -38.34
C GLU A 663 33.80 8.52 -38.77
N ALA A 664 34.66 9.20 -39.53
CA ALA A 664 34.55 10.62 -39.84
C ALA A 664 33.90 10.88 -41.21
N GLU A 665 33.34 12.09 -41.42
CA GLU A 665 33.86 13.03 -42.44
C GLU A 665 33.20 14.43 -42.35
N ASP A 666 34.07 15.45 -42.42
CA ASP A 666 33.92 16.85 -42.88
C ASP A 666 32.81 17.82 -42.41
N GLY A 667 33.26 19.01 -41.94
CA GLY A 667 32.41 20.17 -41.63
C GLY A 667 33.13 21.34 -40.93
N ASP A 668 34.17 21.92 -41.54
CA ASP A 668 35.03 23.01 -41.03
C ASP A 668 34.30 24.29 -40.53
N ALA A 669 34.74 24.86 -39.38
CA ALA A 669 35.06 26.30 -39.21
C ALA A 669 35.31 26.75 -37.74
N GLY A 670 36.58 26.99 -37.37
CA GLY A 670 37.00 28.28 -36.77
C GLY A 670 37.11 28.52 -35.23
N SER A 671 38.35 28.86 -34.81
CA SER A 671 38.70 29.87 -33.79
C SER A 671 38.88 29.54 -32.28
N SER A 672 39.99 28.86 -31.97
CA SER A 672 41.09 29.33 -31.09
C SER A 672 40.83 30.08 -29.75
N ARG A 673 41.29 29.51 -28.61
CA ARG A 673 42.22 30.19 -27.66
C ARG A 673 42.82 29.34 -26.51
N GLU A 674 43.89 29.89 -25.91
CA GLU A 674 44.98 29.27 -25.14
C GLU A 674 45.34 30.11 -23.86
N ILE A 675 46.07 29.67 -22.80
CA ILE A 675 46.58 28.35 -22.37
C ILE A 675 46.89 28.36 -20.83
N ALA A 676 46.47 27.30 -20.11
CA ALA A 676 47.11 26.69 -18.91
C ALA A 676 47.52 27.58 -17.66
N PRO A 677 48.37 27.13 -16.69
CA PRO A 677 47.90 26.44 -15.46
C PRO A 677 48.57 26.85 -14.11
N SER A 678 48.11 26.30 -12.97
CA SER A 678 48.81 26.20 -11.65
C SER A 678 48.08 25.15 -10.75
N THR A 679 48.66 24.14 -10.09
CA THR A 679 49.66 24.06 -8.97
C THR A 679 49.19 24.75 -7.67
N ASP A 680 49.26 24.18 -6.45
CA ASP A 680 49.73 22.90 -5.89
C ASP A 680 49.26 22.77 -4.41
N SER A 681 49.40 21.59 -3.77
CA SER A 681 49.27 21.27 -2.32
C SER A 681 47.90 21.46 -1.62
N GLY A 682 47.49 20.67 -0.62
CA GLY A 682 48.09 19.48 -0.02
C GLY A 682 48.18 19.58 1.52
N ASP A 683 47.33 18.85 2.25
CA ASP A 683 47.62 18.34 3.60
C ASP A 683 46.59 17.28 4.04
N GLU A 684 47.05 16.27 4.76
CA GLU A 684 46.28 15.10 5.23
C GLU A 684 46.47 14.91 6.77
N LEU A 685 46.03 13.78 7.33
CA LEU A 685 46.22 13.30 8.72
C LEU A 685 45.20 13.81 9.77
N VAL A 686 44.75 13.03 10.77
CA VAL A 686 44.75 11.57 10.99
C VAL A 686 43.62 11.21 11.99
N VAL A 687 43.05 10.00 11.89
CA VAL A 687 42.08 9.46 12.87
C VAL A 687 42.76 8.48 13.83
N VAL A 688 42.50 8.60 15.14
CA VAL A 688 42.89 7.60 16.17
C VAL A 688 41.72 7.42 17.17
N PRO A 689 41.34 6.17 17.55
CA PRO A 689 40.17 5.90 18.39
C PRO A 689 40.46 5.83 19.90
N MET A 690 39.44 5.95 20.75
CA MET A 690 39.52 5.64 22.18
C MET A 690 38.64 4.46 22.62
N HIS A 691 39.17 3.67 23.55
CA HIS A 691 38.66 2.35 23.96
C HIS A 691 37.65 2.36 25.12
N LYS A 692 36.87 1.28 25.18
CA LYS A 692 36.03 0.85 26.31
C LYS A 692 36.80 0.71 27.63
N ARG A 693 36.19 1.15 28.74
CA ARG A 693 36.25 0.56 30.10
C ARG A 693 35.00 1.00 30.87
N GLN A 694 34.47 0.35 31.90
CA GLN A 694 34.29 -1.05 32.33
C GLN A 694 33.47 -0.93 33.64
N ARG A 695 32.51 -1.82 33.91
CA ARG A 695 31.70 -1.77 35.16
C ARG A 695 32.50 -2.10 36.43
N ARG A 696 32.17 -1.44 37.53
CA ARG A 696 32.07 -1.90 38.95
C ARG A 696 31.69 -0.66 39.80
N HIS A 697 30.90 -0.74 40.86
CA HIS A 697 30.36 -1.91 41.58
C HIS A 697 28.89 -2.19 41.28
#